data_AF-A0A2N1DB27-F1
#
_entry.id   AF-A0A2N1DB27-F1
#
_cell.length_a   1.000
_cell.length_b   1.000
_cell.length_c   1.000
_cell.angle_alpha   90.00
_cell.angle_beta   90.00
_cell.angle_gamma   90.00
#
_symmetry.space_group_name_H-M   'P 1'
#
loop_
_entity.id
_entity.type
_entity.pdbx_description
1 polymer ?
#
loop_
_entity_poly.entity_id
_entity_poly.type
_entity_poly.pdbx_seq_one_letter_code
_entity_poly.pdbx_strand_id
1 'polypeptide(L)'
;MIQPFKNIVFKPQVIFIWLTVALVSCAQFDTPKPIKKSLTISGQPGDYFVKQIKTQKLSRPKEVVAMLQQSSYQSQKNNAYLIKNPQDTAKLLLSISRSEEVSQAIIQLSKTLPDKNETWIALALKLYPIDAYRIVEQLYIDSDFQKSTLKSAALMAGLEPSRILTATATSDVEYRVVPLIHSASLTVYNQYEDTNTRLWFKSSTSSDWLPALALQWEPIRGALSGSIVRLEPDTAYDIKLEYLDNNQVIEERVYNFKTRPNSPPIDPDKIYYLSDIYNGGQLNLTELGIEGTEDGWALIIGDGPEIIADKGDKAAIDIGSQSYIKFENITVKGGRFGIYASKAHHIWIKGCDVSQYGREGQDIRNGVAYATTESTKPLNYDSGIYLKQTGLVTVENCEIHSPNGKANNWKYGHPKGPNAMLIWAYHPTEEYQGQYIIRNNRFYGTPNHRFNDVIEGRRNFRRDGAFGRDSAIHNNYLAYANDDLIELDGGQSNVLFYDNELTQGFCGISVAPNMLGPSYIFNNYIHDLGDERGKEWTAIKMGGLISRPAGITNLFENLIIINNNGVARSGVDNDRTFWLNAQNNIIISKKRGGHGIYDKQFYEGSVFKNNVIYNMSYGAPYVQATIGDDFYHPWSEQADKIDEIINSDSTFSLETDARFIIPNFSPSNQVPESANYSYPSSESVELINFNDKAITSFDAQNKNNNYEVIQSKSPLSKAR
;
A
#
# COMPACT_ATOMS: atom_id res chain seq x y z
N MET A 1 72.59 -19.37 47.09
CA MET A 1 73.23 -20.58 46.55
C MET A 1 72.33 -21.76 46.88
N ILE A 2 71.85 -22.47 45.86
CA ILE A 2 71.39 -23.88 45.89
C ILE A 2 70.08 -24.18 46.65
N GLN A 3 69.02 -24.46 45.87
CA GLN A 3 67.83 -25.26 46.22
C GLN A 3 68.23 -26.73 46.56
N PRO A 4 67.43 -27.59 47.24
CA PRO A 4 66.12 -27.98 46.68
C PRO A 4 65.04 -28.70 47.56
N PHE A 5 63.88 -28.97 46.90
CA PHE A 5 62.93 -30.09 47.01
C PHE A 5 62.21 -30.42 48.35
N LYS A 6 60.86 -30.38 48.38
CA LYS A 6 59.92 -31.45 47.94
C LYS A 6 58.44 -31.08 48.14
N ASN A 7 57.62 -31.69 47.29
CA ASN A 7 56.19 -31.49 47.01
C ASN A 7 55.23 -31.86 48.15
N ILE A 8 54.11 -31.12 48.27
CA ILE A 8 52.78 -31.66 48.63
C ILE A 8 51.70 -30.97 47.78
N VAL A 9 50.75 -31.81 47.34
CA VAL A 9 49.67 -31.64 46.39
C VAL A 9 48.49 -30.83 46.94
N PHE A 10 47.91 -29.93 46.13
CA PHE A 10 46.51 -29.49 46.27
C PHE A 10 45.84 -29.35 44.89
N LYS A 11 44.61 -29.87 44.78
CA LYS A 11 43.76 -29.90 43.57
C LYS A 11 43.41 -28.48 43.08
N PRO A 12 43.42 -28.18 41.77
CA PRO A 12 42.81 -26.96 41.26
C PRO A 12 41.33 -27.19 40.91
N GLN A 13 40.51 -26.24 41.33
CA GLN A 13 39.16 -26.02 40.84
C GLN A 13 39.21 -25.67 39.34
N VAL A 14 38.33 -26.28 38.56
CA VAL A 14 38.13 -25.95 37.15
C VAL A 14 37.39 -24.62 37.08
N ILE A 15 38.11 -23.56 36.72
CA ILE A 15 37.53 -22.28 36.27
C ILE A 15 37.29 -22.43 34.77
N PHE A 16 36.01 -22.49 34.36
CA PHE A 16 35.63 -22.39 32.95
C PHE A 16 35.77 -20.93 32.51
N ILE A 17 36.86 -20.62 31.82
CA ILE A 17 37.03 -19.37 31.07
C ILE A 17 36.35 -19.57 29.71
N TRP A 18 35.25 -18.86 29.48
CA TRP A 18 34.67 -18.72 28.15
C TRP A 18 35.61 -17.89 27.27
N LEU A 19 36.38 -18.58 26.42
CA LEU A 19 37.18 -17.97 25.37
C LEU A 19 36.23 -17.60 24.22
N THR A 20 35.79 -16.35 24.14
CA THR A 20 35.15 -15.79 22.95
C THR A 20 36.20 -15.67 21.85
N VAL A 21 36.23 -16.68 20.96
CA VAL A 21 36.97 -16.59 19.70
C VAL A 21 36.23 -15.59 18.82
N ALA A 22 36.74 -14.36 18.78
CA ALA A 22 36.42 -13.40 17.73
C ALA A 22 36.99 -13.93 16.41
N LEU A 23 36.20 -14.71 15.67
CA LEU A 23 36.44 -14.93 14.26
C LEU A 23 36.14 -13.61 13.55
N VAL A 24 37.19 -12.82 13.32
CA VAL A 24 37.17 -11.77 12.31
C VAL A 24 37.02 -12.49 10.97
N SER A 25 35.77 -12.67 10.56
CA SER A 25 35.44 -12.93 9.16
C SER A 25 35.90 -11.70 8.38
N CYS A 26 37.00 -11.83 7.65
CA CYS A 26 37.25 -10.95 6.53
C CYS A 26 36.08 -11.13 5.56
N ALA A 27 35.09 -10.25 5.64
CA ALA A 27 34.13 -10.08 4.57
C ALA A 27 34.92 -9.69 3.32
N GLN A 28 35.18 -10.65 2.45
CA GLN A 28 35.42 -10.31 1.05
C GLN A 28 34.13 -9.63 0.60
N PHE A 29 34.20 -8.32 0.39
CA PHE A 29 33.21 -7.62 -0.41
C PHE A 29 33.21 -8.31 -1.76
N ASP A 30 32.22 -9.15 -2.00
CA ASP A 30 31.88 -9.53 -3.36
C ASP A 30 31.52 -8.22 -4.07
N THR A 31 32.27 -7.94 -5.12
CA THR A 31 31.92 -6.87 -6.05
C THR A 31 30.51 -7.18 -6.57
N PRO A 32 29.62 -6.17 -6.70
CA PRO A 32 28.29 -6.38 -7.26
C PRO A 32 28.42 -7.15 -8.57
N LYS A 33 27.78 -8.32 -8.66
CA LYS A 33 27.75 -9.06 -9.92
C LYS A 33 27.17 -8.12 -10.99
N PRO A 34 27.77 -8.05 -12.19
CA PRO A 34 27.27 -7.18 -13.25
C PRO A 34 25.83 -7.57 -13.57
N ILE A 35 24.93 -6.59 -13.50
CA ILE A 35 23.50 -6.71 -13.81
C ILE A 35 23.39 -7.30 -15.22
N LYS A 36 22.99 -8.56 -15.33
CA LYS A 36 22.70 -9.17 -16.62
C LYS A 36 21.31 -8.73 -17.03
N LYS A 37 21.27 -7.65 -17.82
CA LYS A 37 20.10 -7.09 -18.55
C LYS A 37 19.33 -6.06 -17.71
N SER A 38 19.55 -4.78 -18.01
CA SER A 38 18.77 -3.69 -17.46
C SER A 38 17.41 -3.65 -18.17
N LEU A 39 16.36 -4.09 -17.48
CA LEU A 39 14.99 -3.86 -17.90
C LEU A 39 14.58 -2.51 -17.33
N THR A 40 14.42 -1.52 -18.21
CA THR A 40 13.69 -0.30 -17.86
C THR A 40 12.22 -0.64 -17.69
N ILE A 41 11.62 -0.21 -16.58
CA ILE A 41 10.17 -0.24 -16.42
C ILE A 41 9.57 0.54 -17.58
N SER A 42 8.84 -0.14 -18.44
CA SER A 42 8.31 0.48 -19.63
C SER A 42 7.05 1.31 -19.30
N GLY A 43 6.69 2.24 -20.19
CA GLY A 43 5.50 3.10 -20.03
C GLY A 43 5.77 4.42 -19.31
N GLN A 44 7.05 4.73 -19.07
CA GLN A 44 7.50 6.00 -18.54
C GLN A 44 7.46 7.11 -19.62
N PRO A 45 7.49 8.40 -19.26
CA PRO A 45 7.51 9.50 -20.22
C PRO A 45 8.57 9.35 -21.32
N GLY A 46 9.79 8.92 -20.95
CA GLY A 46 10.89 8.69 -21.87
C GLY A 46 10.57 7.64 -22.93
N ASP A 47 10.01 6.49 -22.54
CA ASP A 47 9.62 5.41 -23.47
C ASP A 47 8.63 5.90 -24.52
N TYR A 48 7.63 6.65 -24.06
CA TYR A 48 6.63 7.21 -24.95
C TYR A 48 7.28 8.13 -25.99
N PHE A 49 8.12 9.08 -25.58
CA PHE A 49 8.78 9.98 -26.52
C PHE A 49 9.75 9.25 -27.45
N VAL A 50 10.50 8.26 -26.96
CA VAL A 50 11.39 7.43 -27.78
C VAL A 50 10.59 6.63 -28.81
N LYS A 51 9.44 6.06 -28.44
CA LYS A 51 8.53 5.36 -29.35
C LYS A 51 8.02 6.30 -30.45
N GLN A 52 7.67 7.54 -30.11
CA GLN A 52 7.23 8.54 -31.09
C GLN A 52 8.35 8.96 -32.05
N ILE A 53 9.56 9.17 -31.54
CA ILE A 53 10.75 9.45 -32.35
C ILE A 53 11.00 8.34 -33.37
N LYS A 54 10.96 7.07 -32.93
CA LYS A 54 11.14 5.91 -33.80
C LYS A 54 10.03 5.79 -34.84
N THR A 55 8.77 5.98 -34.42
CA THR A 55 7.59 5.90 -35.30
C THR A 55 7.62 6.98 -36.39
N GLN A 56 7.95 8.22 -36.03
CA GLN A 56 8.03 9.34 -36.97
C GLN A 56 9.38 9.43 -37.70
N LYS A 57 10.32 8.52 -37.41
CA LYS A 57 11.69 8.47 -37.97
C LYS A 57 12.46 9.79 -37.78
N LEU A 58 12.28 10.44 -36.63
CA LEU A 58 12.95 11.71 -36.33
C LEU A 58 14.44 11.44 -36.06
N SER A 59 15.31 12.28 -36.61
CA SER A 59 16.77 12.07 -36.52
C SER A 59 17.54 13.31 -36.07
N ARG A 60 16.90 14.49 -36.13
CA ARG A 60 17.51 15.79 -35.80
C ARG A 60 16.86 16.41 -34.56
N PRO A 61 17.63 17.07 -33.67
CA PRO A 61 17.06 17.70 -32.46
C PRO A 61 15.92 18.68 -32.74
N LYS A 62 15.99 19.47 -33.83
CA LYS A 62 14.93 20.41 -34.22
C LYS A 62 13.58 19.72 -34.50
N GLU A 63 13.61 18.52 -35.08
CA GLU A 63 12.40 17.74 -35.38
C GLU A 63 11.76 17.25 -34.08
N VAL A 64 12.56 16.75 -33.15
CA VAL A 64 12.10 16.30 -31.83
C VAL A 64 11.58 17.46 -31.00
N VAL A 65 12.21 18.64 -31.05
CA VAL A 65 11.69 19.84 -30.40
C VAL A 65 10.32 20.22 -30.96
N ALA A 66 10.14 20.20 -32.29
CA ALA A 66 8.86 20.48 -32.91
C ALA A 66 7.78 19.46 -32.48
N MET A 67 8.14 18.18 -32.34
CA MET A 67 7.27 17.15 -31.78
C MET A 67 6.88 17.49 -30.33
N LEU A 68 7.84 17.76 -29.44
CA LEU A 68 7.56 18.09 -28.03
C LEU A 68 6.70 19.35 -27.83
N GLN A 69 6.67 20.25 -28.82
CA GLN A 69 5.89 21.47 -28.79
C GLN A 69 4.44 21.33 -29.25
N GLN A 70 4.05 20.19 -29.85
CA GLN A 70 2.65 20.00 -30.24
C GLN A 70 1.77 19.81 -28.99
N SER A 71 0.57 20.37 -29.04
CA SER A 71 -0.38 20.38 -27.91
C SER A 71 -0.74 18.98 -27.42
N SER A 72 -0.75 17.98 -28.30
CA SER A 72 -0.97 16.56 -27.98
C SER A 72 0.11 15.97 -27.06
N TYR A 73 1.35 16.44 -27.13
CA TYR A 73 2.46 15.98 -26.30
C TYR A 73 2.59 16.80 -25.01
N GLN A 74 2.33 18.10 -25.08
CA GLN A 74 2.33 18.98 -23.90
C GLN A 74 1.22 18.64 -22.91
N SER A 75 0.03 18.28 -23.42
CA SER A 75 -1.14 17.96 -22.59
C SER A 75 -1.08 16.58 -21.92
N GLN A 76 -0.25 15.66 -22.41
CA GLN A 76 -0.24 14.29 -21.90
C GLN A 76 0.63 14.09 -20.66
N LYS A 77 1.73 14.83 -20.46
CA LYS A 77 2.52 14.79 -19.20
C LYS A 77 3.22 16.13 -18.96
N ASN A 78 2.61 16.97 -18.10
CA ASN A 78 3.03 18.32 -17.68
C ASN A 78 4.37 18.34 -16.91
N ASN A 79 5.47 17.93 -17.51
CA ASN A 79 6.78 18.14 -16.90
C ASN A 79 7.37 19.48 -17.34
N ALA A 80 7.07 20.54 -16.58
CA ALA A 80 7.55 21.90 -16.84
C ALA A 80 9.07 21.98 -16.98
N TYR A 81 9.83 21.04 -16.39
CA TYR A 81 11.28 20.97 -16.51
C TYR A 81 11.75 20.51 -17.89
N LEU A 82 11.04 19.58 -18.53
CA LEU A 82 11.32 19.14 -19.91
C LEU A 82 11.01 20.26 -20.91
N ILE A 83 9.90 20.96 -20.69
CA ILE A 83 9.46 22.08 -21.55
C ILE A 83 10.42 23.28 -21.47
N LYS A 84 11.02 23.54 -20.30
CA LYS A 84 12.03 24.59 -20.12
C LYS A 84 13.37 24.26 -20.78
N ASN A 85 13.65 23.00 -21.10
CA ASN A 85 14.90 22.54 -21.69
C ASN A 85 14.67 21.75 -22.99
N PRO A 86 13.95 22.29 -23.99
CA PRO A 86 13.44 21.49 -25.10
C PRO A 86 14.57 20.96 -26.00
N GLN A 87 15.61 21.77 -26.24
CA GLN A 87 16.76 21.38 -27.07
C GLN A 87 17.58 20.27 -26.41
N ASP A 88 17.81 20.38 -25.11
CA ASP A 88 18.58 19.40 -24.35
C ASP A 88 17.77 18.10 -24.19
N THR A 89 16.47 18.21 -23.89
CA THR A 89 15.54 17.06 -23.87
C THR A 89 15.54 16.32 -25.20
N ALA A 90 15.47 17.04 -26.33
CA ALA A 90 15.51 16.44 -27.66
C ALA A 90 16.82 15.70 -27.95
N LYS A 91 17.97 16.27 -27.57
CA LYS A 91 19.29 15.61 -27.71
C LYS A 91 19.36 14.34 -26.88
N LEU A 92 18.91 14.41 -25.63
CA LEU A 92 18.89 13.26 -24.73
C LEU A 92 17.99 12.15 -25.27
N LEU A 93 16.75 12.46 -25.65
CA LEU A 93 15.82 11.48 -26.22
C LEU A 93 16.34 10.84 -27.51
N LEU A 94 17.00 11.60 -28.39
CA LEU A 94 17.66 11.04 -29.57
C LEU A 94 18.82 10.12 -29.21
N SER A 95 19.62 10.48 -28.21
CA SER A 95 20.68 9.62 -27.70
C SER A 95 20.10 8.32 -27.15
N ILE A 96 19.10 8.41 -26.27
CA ILE A 96 18.42 7.24 -25.70
C ILE A 96 17.80 6.37 -26.81
N SER A 97 17.20 6.97 -27.84
CA SER A 97 16.58 6.20 -28.94
C SER A 97 17.57 5.32 -29.72
N ARG A 98 18.88 5.61 -29.60
CA ARG A 98 20.00 4.92 -30.28
C ARG A 98 20.86 4.10 -29.33
N SER A 99 20.69 4.26 -28.03
CA SER A 99 21.41 3.52 -27.00
C SER A 99 20.59 2.30 -26.55
N GLU A 100 21.28 1.29 -26.03
CA GLU A 100 20.63 0.16 -25.37
C GLU A 100 20.07 0.57 -24.00
N GLU A 101 20.75 1.49 -23.31
CA GLU A 101 20.41 1.93 -21.95
C GLU A 101 20.38 3.45 -21.82
N VAL A 102 19.55 3.95 -20.90
CA VAL A 102 19.46 5.39 -20.58
C VAL A 102 20.76 5.91 -20.00
N SER A 103 21.41 5.16 -19.10
CA SER A 103 22.71 5.50 -18.51
C SER A 103 23.80 5.67 -19.58
N GLN A 104 23.85 4.76 -20.55
CA GLN A 104 24.80 4.83 -21.67
C GLN A 104 24.56 6.06 -22.55
N ALA A 105 23.30 6.43 -22.81
CA ALA A 105 22.99 7.65 -23.54
C ALA A 105 23.52 8.91 -22.83
N ILE A 106 23.39 8.96 -21.50
CA ILE A 106 23.92 10.06 -20.67
C ILE A 106 25.44 10.09 -20.75
N ILE A 107 26.12 8.96 -20.54
CA ILE A 107 27.59 8.85 -20.58
C ILE A 107 28.12 9.31 -21.94
N GLN A 108 27.48 8.90 -23.05
CA GLN A 108 27.85 9.31 -24.40
C GLN A 108 27.71 10.82 -24.60
N LEU A 109 26.59 11.41 -24.16
CA LEU A 109 26.39 12.86 -24.25
C LEU A 109 27.41 13.63 -23.41
N SER A 110 27.69 13.16 -22.20
CA SER A 110 28.65 13.76 -21.28
C SER A 110 30.08 13.76 -21.79
N LYS A 111 30.48 12.75 -22.57
CA LYS A 111 31.79 12.76 -23.27
C LYS A 111 31.90 13.89 -24.30
N THR A 112 30.78 14.29 -24.91
CA THR A 112 30.75 15.34 -25.94
C THR A 112 30.44 16.74 -25.39
N LEU A 113 29.70 16.82 -24.30
CA LEU A 113 29.19 18.06 -23.69
C LEU A 113 29.26 17.98 -22.15
N PRO A 114 30.47 17.96 -21.56
CA PRO A 114 30.67 17.72 -20.12
C PRO A 114 30.09 18.82 -19.23
N ASP A 115 30.04 20.07 -19.71
CA ASP A 115 29.49 21.21 -18.94
C ASP A 115 27.98 21.08 -18.64
N LYS A 116 27.31 20.09 -19.23
CA LYS A 116 25.88 19.82 -19.06
C LYS A 116 25.57 18.52 -18.32
N ASN A 117 26.56 17.89 -17.68
CA ASN A 117 26.38 16.60 -16.98
C ASN A 117 25.16 16.60 -16.03
N GLU A 118 25.06 17.59 -15.15
CA GLU A 118 23.93 17.68 -14.22
C GLU A 118 22.57 17.80 -14.94
N THR A 119 22.55 18.52 -16.07
CA THR A 119 21.34 18.69 -16.89
C THR A 119 20.95 17.39 -17.58
N TRP A 120 21.89 16.65 -18.18
CA TRP A 120 21.60 15.36 -18.83
C TRP A 120 21.04 14.35 -17.85
N ILE A 121 21.67 14.26 -16.68
CA ILE A 121 21.23 13.37 -15.61
C ILE A 121 19.83 13.81 -15.14
N ALA A 122 19.64 15.07 -14.75
CA ALA A 122 18.34 15.55 -14.25
C ALA A 122 17.20 15.36 -15.26
N LEU A 123 17.45 15.59 -16.55
CA LEU A 123 16.47 15.34 -17.61
C LEU A 123 16.12 13.86 -17.74
N ALA A 124 17.10 12.96 -17.66
CA ALA A 124 16.84 11.51 -17.70
C ALA A 124 15.99 11.08 -16.50
N LEU A 125 16.32 11.53 -15.29
CA LEU A 125 15.55 11.23 -14.08
C LEU A 125 14.10 11.75 -14.15
N LYS A 126 13.87 12.87 -14.85
CA LYS A 126 12.53 13.41 -15.10
C LYS A 126 11.78 12.69 -16.22
N LEU A 127 12.48 12.07 -17.16
CA LEU A 127 11.91 11.26 -18.24
C LEU A 127 11.57 9.84 -17.77
N TYR A 128 12.33 9.33 -16.80
CA TYR A 128 12.17 7.99 -16.23
C TYR A 128 12.06 8.08 -14.70
N PRO A 129 10.95 8.67 -14.19
CA PRO A 129 10.79 8.94 -12.76
C PRO A 129 10.67 7.69 -11.89
N ILE A 130 10.23 6.55 -12.45
CA ILE A 130 10.16 5.27 -11.72
C ILE A 130 11.57 4.67 -11.61
N ASP A 131 12.33 4.71 -12.71
CA ASP A 131 13.72 4.22 -12.77
C ASP A 131 14.77 5.20 -12.23
N ALA A 132 14.34 6.34 -11.71
CA ALA A 132 15.25 7.46 -11.48
C ALA A 132 16.42 7.09 -10.54
N TYR A 133 16.14 6.43 -9.40
CA TYR A 133 17.19 5.99 -8.48
C TYR A 133 18.14 4.98 -9.13
N ARG A 134 17.61 4.01 -9.87
CA ARG A 134 18.38 3.00 -10.62
C ARG A 134 19.32 3.63 -11.66
N ILE A 135 18.83 4.63 -12.40
CA ILE A 135 19.67 5.38 -13.36
C ILE A 135 20.84 6.05 -12.64
N VAL A 136 20.61 6.65 -11.47
CA VAL A 136 21.71 7.30 -10.73
C VAL A 136 22.71 6.28 -10.20
N GLU A 137 22.26 5.13 -9.70
CA GLU A 137 23.13 4.03 -9.25
C GLU A 137 23.98 3.48 -10.40
N GLN A 138 23.37 3.19 -11.56
CA GLN A 138 24.11 2.76 -12.75
C GLN A 138 25.14 3.79 -13.17
N LEU A 139 24.79 5.08 -13.17
CA LEU A 139 25.75 6.14 -13.47
C LEU A 139 26.88 6.23 -12.45
N TYR A 140 26.61 5.94 -11.18
CA TYR A 140 27.66 5.90 -10.15
C TYR A 140 28.64 4.75 -10.36
N ILE A 141 28.17 3.61 -10.89
CA ILE A 141 28.98 2.42 -11.16
C ILE A 141 29.72 2.54 -12.50
N ASP A 142 29.03 2.97 -13.56
CA ASP A 142 29.48 2.84 -14.95
C ASP A 142 30.16 4.11 -15.50
N SER A 143 30.37 5.14 -14.68
CA SER A 143 30.92 6.43 -15.15
C SER A 143 31.89 7.09 -14.16
N ASP A 144 32.63 8.08 -14.64
CA ASP A 144 33.54 8.91 -13.83
C ASP A 144 32.83 10.14 -13.20
N PHE A 145 31.49 10.16 -13.13
CA PHE A 145 30.78 11.28 -12.53
C PHE A 145 31.10 11.44 -11.05
N GLN A 146 31.37 12.67 -10.63
CA GLN A 146 31.55 12.96 -9.22
C GLN A 146 30.25 12.74 -8.44
N LYS A 147 30.42 12.23 -7.23
CA LYS A 147 29.37 12.07 -6.20
C LYS A 147 28.51 13.34 -6.05
N SER A 148 29.14 14.52 -6.07
CA SER A 148 28.47 15.83 -6.00
C SER A 148 27.55 16.10 -7.19
N THR A 149 27.99 15.79 -8.41
CA THR A 149 27.22 15.95 -9.66
C THR A 149 25.96 15.11 -9.63
N LEU A 150 26.06 13.84 -9.21
CA LEU A 150 24.90 12.93 -9.10
C LEU A 150 23.89 13.44 -8.06
N LYS A 151 24.35 13.92 -6.88
CA LYS A 151 23.45 14.53 -5.87
C LYS A 151 22.76 15.77 -6.40
N SER A 152 23.51 16.65 -7.05
CA SER A 152 23.00 17.92 -7.59
C SER A 152 21.91 17.65 -8.64
N ALA A 153 22.20 16.77 -9.60
CA ALA A 153 21.23 16.39 -10.64
C ALA A 153 19.96 15.74 -10.06
N ALA A 154 20.13 14.88 -9.06
CA ALA A 154 19.00 14.26 -8.37
C ALA A 154 18.11 15.28 -7.64
N LEU A 155 18.72 16.25 -6.97
CA LEU A 155 17.99 17.34 -6.32
C LEU A 155 17.23 18.19 -7.35
N MET A 156 17.85 18.49 -8.50
CA MET A 156 17.17 19.16 -9.62
C MET A 156 15.99 18.34 -10.16
N ALA A 157 16.11 17.01 -10.15
CA ALA A 157 15.04 16.09 -10.51
C ALA A 157 13.98 15.93 -9.39
N GLY A 158 14.16 16.54 -8.22
CA GLY A 158 13.25 16.44 -7.07
C GLY A 158 13.34 15.11 -6.32
N LEU A 159 14.45 14.38 -6.47
CA LEU A 159 14.76 13.19 -5.69
C LEU A 159 15.51 13.56 -4.40
N GLU A 160 15.40 12.71 -3.38
CA GLU A 160 16.13 12.83 -2.12
C GLU A 160 17.59 12.33 -2.28
N PRO A 161 18.62 13.21 -2.26
CA PRO A 161 20.00 12.82 -2.61
C PRO A 161 20.72 11.99 -1.54
N SER A 162 20.20 11.94 -0.30
CA SER A 162 20.76 11.15 0.79
C SER A 162 20.80 9.65 0.46
N ARG A 163 19.87 9.17 -0.37
CA ARG A 163 19.74 7.77 -0.80
C ARG A 163 20.66 7.36 -1.95
N ILE A 164 21.15 8.35 -2.68
CA ILE A 164 21.82 8.12 -3.96
C ILE A 164 23.28 7.68 -3.78
N LEU A 165 23.90 8.00 -2.63
CA LEU A 165 25.32 7.75 -2.38
C LEU A 165 25.65 7.43 -0.91
N THR A 166 24.70 6.97 -0.13
CA THR A 166 25.02 6.02 0.94
C THR A 166 24.93 4.64 0.28
N ALA A 167 25.86 3.74 0.57
CA ALA A 167 25.60 2.32 0.29
C ALA A 167 24.21 2.06 0.89
N THR A 168 23.25 1.77 0.02
CA THR A 168 21.98 1.12 0.32
C THR A 168 21.60 1.12 1.80
N ALA A 169 20.66 2.01 2.13
CA ALA A 169 20.16 2.28 3.47
C ALA A 169 21.16 2.98 4.40
N THR A 170 20.66 4.00 5.10
CA THR A 170 21.29 4.61 6.29
C THR A 170 21.27 3.69 7.51
N SER A 171 21.45 2.39 7.28
CA SER A 171 21.64 1.35 8.26
C SER A 171 22.32 0.19 7.53
N ASP A 172 23.34 -0.43 8.11
CA ASP A 172 23.98 -1.68 7.64
C ASP A 172 23.01 -2.89 7.62
N VAL A 173 21.71 -2.65 7.43
CA VAL A 173 20.60 -3.56 7.59
C VAL A 173 20.27 -4.13 6.21
N GLU A 174 20.64 -5.38 6.02
CA GLU A 174 20.37 -6.15 4.81
C GLU A 174 18.88 -6.44 4.61
N TYR A 175 18.12 -6.57 5.70
CA TYR A 175 16.69 -6.88 5.68
C TYR A 175 15.98 -6.37 6.93
N ARG A 176 14.66 -6.29 6.87
CA ARG A 176 13.79 -5.94 7.99
C ARG A 176 12.58 -6.85 8.03
N VAL A 177 12.37 -7.48 9.19
CA VAL A 177 11.12 -8.18 9.53
C VAL A 177 10.39 -7.36 10.58
N VAL A 178 9.12 -7.01 10.33
CA VAL A 178 8.31 -6.25 11.29
C VAL A 178 7.06 -7.06 11.64
N PRO A 179 7.01 -7.69 12.83
CA PRO A 179 5.81 -8.39 13.27
C PRO A 179 4.75 -7.40 13.75
N LEU A 180 3.50 -7.68 13.37
CA LEU A 180 2.27 -7.19 13.99
C LEU A 180 1.60 -8.34 14.75
N ILE A 181 0.33 -8.19 15.14
CA ILE A 181 -0.40 -9.23 15.86
C ILE A 181 -0.74 -10.43 14.94
N HIS A 182 -1.28 -10.17 13.75
CA HIS A 182 -1.75 -11.21 12.82
C HIS A 182 -1.01 -11.22 11.47
N SER A 183 0.12 -10.52 11.38
CA SER A 183 0.89 -10.41 10.16
C SER A 183 2.34 -10.05 10.46
N ALA A 184 3.21 -10.23 9.48
CA ALA A 184 4.56 -9.69 9.50
C ALA A 184 4.96 -9.23 8.10
N SER A 185 5.66 -8.10 8.02
CA SER A 185 6.28 -7.69 6.76
C SER A 185 7.73 -8.17 6.68
N LEU A 186 8.20 -8.44 5.46
CA LEU A 186 9.60 -8.65 5.14
C LEU A 186 10.01 -7.66 4.05
N THR A 187 11.09 -6.93 4.29
CA THR A 187 11.75 -6.09 3.28
C THR A 187 13.21 -6.47 3.22
N VAL A 188 13.69 -6.88 2.05
CA VAL A 188 15.11 -7.15 1.80
C VAL A 188 15.65 -6.02 0.92
N TYR A 189 16.69 -5.34 1.38
CA TYR A 189 17.31 -4.22 0.66
C TYR A 189 18.41 -4.73 -0.27
N ASN A 190 18.99 -3.83 -1.08
CA ASN A 190 20.04 -4.20 -2.04
C ASN A 190 19.58 -5.22 -3.09
N GLN A 191 18.34 -5.12 -3.53
CA GLN A 191 17.77 -6.04 -4.51
C GLN A 191 17.69 -5.38 -5.88
N TYR A 192 17.42 -6.19 -6.90
CA TYR A 192 17.18 -5.76 -8.26
C TYR A 192 15.76 -6.15 -8.69
N GLU A 193 15.24 -5.45 -9.71
CA GLU A 193 13.88 -5.71 -10.21
C GLU A 193 13.72 -7.10 -10.82
N ASP A 194 14.77 -7.61 -11.47
CA ASP A 194 14.81 -8.94 -12.08
C ASP A 194 15.12 -10.05 -11.06
N THR A 195 15.36 -9.70 -9.79
CA THR A 195 15.50 -10.68 -8.72
C THR A 195 14.20 -11.44 -8.54
N ASN A 196 14.19 -12.69 -8.97
CA ASN A 196 13.05 -13.58 -8.81
C ASN A 196 13.14 -14.33 -7.47
N THR A 197 12.04 -14.31 -6.70
CA THR A 197 12.00 -14.95 -5.37
C THR A 197 10.75 -15.76 -5.13
N ARG A 198 10.86 -16.77 -4.26
CA ARG A 198 9.73 -17.44 -3.61
C ARG A 198 9.81 -17.28 -2.11
N LEU A 199 8.66 -17.03 -1.49
CA LEU A 199 8.55 -16.84 -0.06
C LEU A 199 7.77 -18.00 0.55
N TRP A 200 8.28 -18.52 1.66
CA TRP A 200 7.67 -19.57 2.44
C TRP A 200 7.68 -19.19 3.91
N PHE A 201 6.74 -19.70 4.68
CA PHE A 201 6.70 -19.51 6.12
C PHE A 201 6.19 -20.76 6.82
N LYS A 202 6.54 -20.90 8.10
CA LYS A 202 5.95 -21.91 8.98
C LYS A 202 5.99 -21.44 10.42
N SER A 203 5.08 -21.92 11.25
CA SER A 203 5.29 -21.81 12.69
C SER A 203 6.60 -22.51 13.06
N SER A 204 7.39 -21.94 13.98
CA SER A 204 8.67 -22.54 14.39
C SER A 204 8.49 -23.92 15.05
N THR A 205 7.27 -24.26 15.52
CA THR A 205 6.92 -25.58 16.04
C THR A 205 6.46 -26.57 14.96
N SER A 206 6.20 -26.09 13.74
CA SER A 206 5.80 -26.92 12.59
C SER A 206 7.00 -27.31 11.73
N SER A 207 6.90 -28.47 11.07
CA SER A 207 7.79 -28.91 9.99
C SER A 207 7.36 -28.43 8.60
N ASP A 208 6.10 -28.02 8.46
CA ASP A 208 5.45 -27.85 7.17
C ASP A 208 5.57 -26.41 6.69
N TRP A 209 6.26 -26.22 5.57
CA TRP A 209 6.39 -24.92 4.92
C TRP A 209 5.14 -24.60 4.08
N LEU A 210 4.53 -23.46 4.38
CA LEU A 210 3.42 -22.91 3.62
C LEU A 210 3.92 -21.83 2.66
N PRO A 211 3.38 -21.75 1.43
CA PRO A 211 3.76 -20.70 0.49
C PRO A 211 3.17 -19.35 0.93
N ALA A 212 3.96 -18.29 0.78
CA ALA A 212 3.51 -16.91 0.91
C ALA A 212 3.66 -16.18 -0.44
N LEU A 213 2.94 -15.07 -0.61
CA LEU A 213 3.08 -14.23 -1.79
C LEU A 213 4.54 -13.79 -1.96
N ALA A 214 5.06 -13.92 -3.19
CA ALA A 214 6.41 -13.50 -3.50
C ALA A 214 6.62 -12.01 -3.19
N LEU A 215 7.84 -11.65 -2.79
CA LEU A 215 8.18 -10.25 -2.53
C LEU A 215 8.12 -9.44 -3.83
N GLN A 216 7.64 -8.20 -3.73
CA GLN A 216 7.47 -7.30 -4.86
C GLN A 216 8.57 -6.24 -4.87
N TRP A 217 8.99 -5.86 -6.08
CA TRP A 217 9.98 -4.83 -6.29
C TRP A 217 9.49 -3.45 -5.85
N GLU A 218 10.33 -2.77 -5.06
CA GLU A 218 10.16 -1.42 -4.56
C GLU A 218 11.30 -0.53 -5.10
N PRO A 219 11.07 0.25 -6.17
CA PRO A 219 12.13 0.92 -6.93
C PRO A 219 12.82 2.08 -6.19
N ILE A 220 12.25 2.62 -5.12
CA ILE A 220 12.77 3.79 -4.43
C ILE A 220 13.82 3.42 -3.37
N ARG A 221 13.72 2.24 -2.75
CA ARG A 221 14.75 1.73 -1.81
C ARG A 221 15.63 0.65 -2.41
N GLY A 222 15.36 0.22 -3.65
CA GLY A 222 16.06 -0.91 -4.25
C GLY A 222 15.83 -2.17 -3.42
N ALA A 223 14.56 -2.50 -3.16
CA ALA A 223 14.18 -3.52 -2.20
C ALA A 223 13.13 -4.47 -2.75
N LEU A 224 13.14 -5.70 -2.26
CA LEU A 224 12.03 -6.64 -2.39
C LEU A 224 11.23 -6.60 -1.08
N SER A 225 9.93 -6.37 -1.17
CA SER A 225 9.09 -6.15 0.00
C SER A 225 7.77 -6.90 -0.10
N GLY A 226 7.26 -7.39 1.02
CA GLY A 226 6.03 -8.17 1.06
C GLY A 226 5.52 -8.41 2.47
N SER A 227 4.34 -9.01 2.57
CA SER A 227 3.68 -9.29 3.85
C SER A 227 3.14 -10.71 3.91
N ILE A 228 3.27 -11.30 5.10
CA ILE A 228 2.66 -12.58 5.48
C ILE A 228 1.50 -12.22 6.42
N VAL A 229 0.28 -12.60 6.07
CA VAL A 229 -0.96 -12.28 6.81
C VAL A 229 -1.56 -13.55 7.44
N ARG A 230 -2.65 -13.40 8.20
CA ARG A 230 -3.39 -14.49 8.86
C ARG A 230 -2.52 -15.36 9.79
N LEU A 231 -1.59 -14.72 10.49
CA LEU A 231 -0.74 -15.37 11.48
C LEU A 231 -1.43 -15.42 12.86
N GLU A 232 -1.05 -16.41 13.66
CA GLU A 232 -1.48 -16.50 15.05
C GLU A 232 -0.73 -15.47 15.91
N PRO A 233 -1.40 -14.81 16.86
CA PRO A 233 -0.77 -13.93 17.85
C PRO A 233 0.26 -14.66 18.72
N ASP A 234 1.21 -13.90 19.26
CA ASP A 234 2.22 -14.40 20.23
C ASP A 234 2.96 -15.69 19.79
N THR A 235 3.13 -15.88 18.48
CA THR A 235 3.62 -17.13 17.90
C THR A 235 4.93 -16.90 17.16
N ALA A 236 5.89 -17.81 17.36
CA ALA A 236 7.18 -17.78 16.65
C ALA A 236 7.03 -18.42 15.27
N TYR A 237 7.64 -17.78 14.27
CA TYR A 237 7.62 -18.17 12.87
C TYR A 237 9.01 -18.14 12.26
N ASP A 238 9.24 -19.06 11.32
CA ASP A 238 10.38 -19.05 10.42
C ASP A 238 9.90 -18.64 9.01
N ILE A 239 10.69 -17.83 8.33
CA ILE A 239 10.50 -17.43 6.93
C ILE A 239 11.66 -17.99 6.12
N LYS A 240 11.37 -18.56 4.95
CA LYS A 240 12.38 -18.94 3.97
C LYS A 240 12.15 -18.14 2.68
N LEU A 241 13.18 -17.42 2.25
CA LEU A 241 13.25 -16.72 0.99
C LEU A 241 14.19 -17.47 0.06
N GLU A 242 13.67 -17.94 -1.07
CA GLU A 242 14.44 -18.63 -2.11
C GLU A 242 14.67 -17.67 -3.28
N TYR A 243 15.92 -17.53 -3.71
CA TYR A 243 16.31 -16.81 -4.92
C TYR A 243 16.36 -17.76 -6.10
N LEU A 244 15.80 -17.34 -7.22
CA LEU A 244 15.64 -18.18 -8.40
C LEU A 244 16.43 -17.66 -9.62
N ASP A 245 17.10 -18.57 -10.33
CA ASP A 245 17.57 -18.37 -11.70
C ASP A 245 17.01 -19.50 -12.57
N ASN A 246 16.34 -19.15 -13.67
CA ASN A 246 15.63 -20.11 -14.55
C ASN A 246 14.76 -21.12 -13.77
N ASN A 247 14.02 -20.64 -12.76
CA ASN A 247 13.18 -21.43 -11.84
C ASN A 247 13.94 -22.45 -10.95
N GLN A 248 15.26 -22.41 -10.91
CA GLN A 248 16.07 -23.19 -9.98
C GLN A 248 16.51 -22.33 -8.80
N VAL A 249 16.47 -22.90 -7.60
CA VAL A 249 16.94 -22.23 -6.39
C VAL A 249 18.46 -22.09 -6.45
N ILE A 250 18.96 -20.86 -6.38
CA ILE A 250 20.39 -20.54 -6.39
C ILE A 250 20.92 -20.08 -5.03
N GLU A 251 20.03 -19.58 -4.16
CA GLU A 251 20.35 -19.12 -2.81
C GLU A 251 19.09 -19.22 -1.94
N GLU A 252 19.27 -19.54 -0.66
CA GLU A 252 18.20 -19.54 0.33
C GLU A 252 18.61 -18.69 1.53
N ARG A 253 17.65 -17.93 2.08
CA ARG A 253 17.81 -17.16 3.31
C ARG A 253 16.67 -17.49 4.27
N VAL A 254 17.01 -17.63 5.54
CA VAL A 254 16.05 -17.91 6.61
C VAL A 254 16.02 -16.76 7.60
N TYR A 255 14.82 -16.34 7.96
CA TYR A 255 14.57 -15.32 8.97
C TYR A 255 13.64 -15.89 10.05
N ASN A 256 13.70 -15.34 11.25
CA ASN A 256 12.77 -15.69 12.32
C ASN A 256 12.15 -14.42 12.90
N PHE A 257 10.93 -14.55 13.42
CA PHE A 257 10.25 -13.50 14.16
C PHE A 257 9.19 -14.10 15.09
N LYS A 258 8.66 -13.27 15.99
CA LYS A 258 7.49 -13.60 16.80
C LYS A 258 6.41 -12.55 16.58
N THR A 259 5.18 -12.97 16.30
CA THR A 259 4.03 -12.06 16.23
C THR A 259 3.77 -11.44 17.60
N ARG A 260 3.14 -10.27 17.61
CA ARG A 260 2.80 -9.58 18.87
C ARG A 260 1.65 -10.27 19.59
N PRO A 261 1.61 -10.21 20.93
CA PRO A 261 0.45 -10.66 21.69
C PRO A 261 -0.77 -9.75 21.48
N ASN A 262 -1.95 -10.26 21.83
CA ASN A 262 -3.23 -9.53 21.77
C ASN A 262 -3.44 -8.52 22.91
N SER A 263 -2.45 -8.30 23.75
CA SER A 263 -2.41 -7.26 24.79
C SER A 263 -0.95 -7.03 25.15
N PRO A 264 -0.54 -5.80 25.54
CA PRO A 264 0.81 -5.57 26.03
C PRO A 264 0.95 -6.09 27.47
N PRO A 265 2.18 -6.30 27.98
CA PRO A 265 2.40 -6.54 29.39
C PRO A 265 2.01 -5.29 30.20
N ILE A 266 1.36 -5.49 31.36
CA ILE A 266 0.90 -4.41 32.24
C ILE A 266 1.74 -4.41 33.50
N ASP A 267 2.21 -3.24 33.91
CA ASP A 267 2.85 -3.06 35.21
C ASP A 267 1.76 -3.03 36.29
N PRO A 268 1.75 -4.00 37.24
CA PRO A 268 0.74 -4.05 38.29
C PRO A 268 0.73 -2.81 39.20
N ASP A 269 1.84 -2.07 39.28
CA ASP A 269 1.95 -0.84 40.07
C ASP A 269 1.51 0.42 39.29
N LYS A 270 1.18 0.28 37.99
CA LYS A 270 0.72 1.37 37.11
C LYS A 270 -0.66 1.11 36.52
N ILE A 271 -1.58 0.64 37.37
CA ILE A 271 -2.99 0.53 37.06
C ILE A 271 -3.71 1.74 37.67
N TYR A 272 -4.34 2.55 36.83
CA TYR A 272 -5.05 3.76 37.20
C TYR A 272 -6.53 3.60 36.87
N TYR A 273 -7.38 3.72 37.88
CA TYR A 273 -8.83 3.87 37.66
C TYR A 273 -9.11 5.34 37.34
N LEU A 274 -9.97 5.57 36.35
CA LEU A 274 -10.25 6.92 35.89
C LEU A 274 -10.84 7.78 37.02
N SER A 275 -11.68 7.20 37.89
CA SER A 275 -12.22 7.85 39.09
C SER A 275 -11.17 8.45 40.03
N ASP A 276 -9.97 7.87 40.04
CA ASP A 276 -8.92 8.24 41.00
C ASP A 276 -8.02 9.35 40.44
N ILE A 277 -7.90 9.44 39.11
CA ILE A 277 -6.97 10.36 38.45
C ILE A 277 -7.68 11.54 37.76
N TYR A 278 -8.98 11.44 37.51
CA TYR A 278 -9.73 12.45 36.75
C TYR A 278 -10.52 13.39 37.65
N ASN A 279 -10.29 14.70 37.47
CA ASN A 279 -10.90 15.75 38.30
C ASN A 279 -11.74 16.76 37.49
N GLY A 280 -12.13 16.41 36.25
CA GLY A 280 -12.83 17.31 35.32
C GLY A 280 -11.93 17.96 34.28
N GLY A 281 -12.52 18.47 33.19
CA GLY A 281 -11.81 19.09 32.07
C GLY A 281 -11.01 18.09 31.23
N GLN A 282 -9.85 18.51 30.73
CA GLN A 282 -8.90 17.65 30.01
C GLN A 282 -8.16 16.68 30.95
N LEU A 283 -8.04 15.41 30.53
CA LEU A 283 -7.07 14.46 31.10
C LEU A 283 -5.70 14.64 30.41
N ASN A 284 -4.70 15.11 31.15
CA ASN A 284 -3.35 15.35 30.63
C ASN A 284 -2.33 14.37 31.26
N LEU A 285 -1.87 13.39 30.48
CA LEU A 285 -0.97 12.35 31.00
C LEU A 285 0.45 12.86 31.29
N THR A 286 0.89 13.93 30.61
CA THR A 286 2.19 14.53 30.89
C THR A 286 2.21 15.21 32.25
N GLU A 287 1.12 15.89 32.62
CA GLU A 287 0.99 16.52 33.93
C GLU A 287 0.83 15.49 35.06
N LEU A 288 0.16 14.37 34.78
CA LEU A 288 0.04 13.24 35.71
C LEU A 288 1.30 12.39 35.82
N GLY A 289 2.26 12.54 34.89
CA GLY A 289 3.47 11.72 34.84
C GLY A 289 3.19 10.23 34.57
N ILE A 290 2.13 9.93 33.81
CA ILE A 290 1.72 8.55 33.51
C ILE A 290 2.38 8.10 32.20
N GLU A 291 3.32 7.16 32.32
CA GLU A 291 3.93 6.39 31.25
C GLU A 291 4.36 5.01 31.75
N GLY A 292 4.48 4.05 30.84
CA GLY A 292 4.98 2.71 31.14
C GLY A 292 6.39 2.47 30.63
N THR A 293 6.75 1.20 30.54
CA THR A 293 7.96 0.70 29.88
C THR A 293 7.59 -0.45 28.94
N GLU A 294 8.57 -0.92 28.15
CA GLU A 294 8.38 -2.07 27.25
C GLU A 294 7.86 -3.32 27.97
N ASP A 295 8.39 -3.58 29.17
CA ASP A 295 8.05 -4.75 29.99
C ASP A 295 6.80 -4.54 30.87
N GLY A 296 6.27 -3.32 30.94
CA GLY A 296 5.18 -2.98 31.86
C GLY A 296 4.50 -1.65 31.51
N TRP A 297 3.41 -1.75 30.77
CA TRP A 297 2.66 -0.57 30.32
C TRP A 297 1.80 -0.01 31.46
N ALA A 298 1.59 1.30 31.44
CA ALA A 298 0.59 1.95 32.27
C ALA A 298 -0.82 1.66 31.72
N LEU A 299 -1.73 1.17 32.56
CA LEU A 299 -3.11 0.87 32.21
C LEU A 299 -4.04 1.90 32.86
N ILE A 300 -4.86 2.57 32.06
CA ILE A 300 -5.91 3.47 32.52
C ILE A 300 -7.27 2.85 32.20
N ILE A 301 -8.08 2.60 33.22
CA ILE A 301 -9.36 1.91 33.14
C ILE A 301 -10.50 2.90 33.35
N GLY A 302 -11.41 3.00 32.38
CA GLY A 302 -12.69 3.69 32.57
C GLY A 302 -13.61 2.86 33.46
N ASP A 303 -13.98 3.42 34.61
CA ASP A 303 -14.73 2.74 35.67
C ASP A 303 -15.99 3.49 36.10
N GLY A 304 -16.41 4.48 35.32
CA GLY A 304 -17.65 5.24 35.54
C GLY A 304 -17.62 6.68 35.04
N PRO A 305 -16.58 7.48 35.36
CA PRO A 305 -16.49 8.85 34.89
C PRO A 305 -16.40 8.96 33.37
N GLU A 306 -17.01 10.00 32.82
CA GLU A 306 -16.77 10.44 31.44
C GLU A 306 -15.74 11.57 31.44
N ILE A 307 -14.80 11.55 30.50
CA ILE A 307 -13.89 12.68 30.30
C ILE A 307 -14.60 13.71 29.43
N ILE A 308 -14.84 14.90 29.98
CA ILE A 308 -15.51 16.01 29.29
C ILE A 308 -14.54 17.18 29.24
N ALA A 309 -14.02 17.49 28.06
CA ALA A 309 -13.10 18.62 27.88
C ALA A 309 -13.81 19.97 28.08
N ASP A 310 -13.08 20.94 28.61
CA ASP A 310 -13.56 22.31 28.74
C ASP A 310 -13.58 23.03 27.39
N LYS A 311 -14.37 24.11 27.32
CA LYS A 311 -14.43 24.96 26.14
C LYS A 311 -13.06 25.57 25.86
N GLY A 312 -12.49 25.22 24.71
CA GLY A 312 -11.19 25.73 24.27
C GLY A 312 -10.05 24.73 24.45
N ASP A 313 -10.30 23.62 25.14
CA ASP A 313 -9.32 22.54 25.26
C ASP A 313 -8.96 21.97 23.89
N LYS A 314 -7.65 21.77 23.72
CA LYS A 314 -7.10 21.16 22.52
C LYS A 314 -7.55 19.71 22.38
N ALA A 315 -7.61 18.96 23.48
CA ALA A 315 -8.10 17.59 23.49
C ALA A 315 -8.87 17.26 24.77
N ALA A 316 -9.71 16.23 24.76
CA ALA A 316 -10.27 15.68 26.01
C ALA A 316 -9.24 14.80 26.73
N ILE A 317 -8.49 13.97 25.99
CA ILE A 317 -7.30 13.28 26.48
C ILE A 317 -6.08 13.80 25.70
N ASP A 318 -5.13 14.44 26.37
CA ASP A 318 -3.81 14.77 25.81
C ASP A 318 -2.75 13.82 26.41
N ILE A 319 -2.29 12.87 25.57
CA ILE A 319 -1.23 11.91 25.91
C ILE A 319 0.14 12.60 25.90
N GLY A 320 0.29 13.71 25.15
CA GLY A 320 1.59 14.33 24.91
C GLY A 320 2.53 13.39 24.15
N SER A 321 3.74 13.22 24.68
CA SER A 321 4.75 12.27 24.18
C SER A 321 4.91 11.04 25.08
N GLN A 322 4.03 10.85 26.06
CA GLN A 322 4.06 9.69 26.95
C GLN A 322 3.83 8.41 26.14
N SER A 323 4.46 7.31 26.54
CA SER A 323 4.51 6.06 25.77
C SER A 323 4.29 4.83 26.67
N TYR A 324 4.03 3.68 26.06
CA TYR A 324 3.67 2.43 26.77
C TYR A 324 2.41 2.60 27.62
N ILE A 325 1.35 3.07 26.96
CA ILE A 325 0.07 3.40 27.59
C ILE A 325 -1.03 2.57 26.97
N LYS A 326 -1.88 2.00 27.83
CA LYS A 326 -3.12 1.33 27.45
C LYS A 326 -4.31 2.01 28.10
N PHE A 327 -5.31 2.33 27.31
CA PHE A 327 -6.63 2.75 27.77
C PHE A 327 -7.64 1.60 27.57
N GLU A 328 -8.51 1.38 28.54
CA GLU A 328 -9.64 0.46 28.42
C GLU A 328 -10.95 1.12 28.85
N ASN A 329 -11.97 1.05 27.98
CA ASN A 329 -13.38 1.38 28.28
C ASN A 329 -13.63 2.83 28.73
N ILE A 330 -12.97 3.82 28.11
CA ILE A 330 -13.15 5.23 28.45
C ILE A 330 -14.17 5.90 27.53
N THR A 331 -15.10 6.64 28.12
CA THR A 331 -16.03 7.52 27.39
C THR A 331 -15.47 8.95 27.37
N VAL A 332 -15.41 9.54 26.18
CA VAL A 332 -14.76 10.84 25.92
C VAL A 332 -15.72 11.77 25.18
N LYS A 333 -15.86 13.00 25.69
CA LYS A 333 -16.66 14.07 25.08
C LYS A 333 -15.85 15.36 24.98
N GLY A 334 -16.01 16.07 23.86
CA GLY A 334 -15.43 17.40 23.71
C GLY A 334 -13.98 17.42 23.23
N GLY A 335 -13.38 18.61 23.36
CA GLY A 335 -12.06 18.93 22.86
C GLY A 335 -12.07 19.21 21.35
N ARG A 336 -11.05 19.90 20.84
CA ARG A 336 -10.81 19.93 19.38
C ARG A 336 -10.50 18.52 18.86
N PHE A 337 -9.77 17.75 19.67
CA PHE A 337 -9.52 16.33 19.48
C PHE A 337 -10.14 15.54 20.64
N GLY A 338 -10.75 14.39 20.39
CA GLY A 338 -11.14 13.52 21.52
C GLY A 338 -9.90 13.01 22.25
N ILE A 339 -9.04 12.30 21.51
CA ILE A 339 -7.76 11.78 22.00
C ILE A 339 -6.63 12.32 21.12
N TYR A 340 -5.61 12.92 21.73
CA TYR A 340 -4.45 13.48 21.03
C TYR A 340 -3.14 12.92 21.56
N ALA A 341 -2.21 12.61 20.65
CA ALA A 341 -0.82 12.33 20.98
C ALA A 341 0.12 12.96 19.95
N SER A 342 1.35 13.27 20.37
CA SER A 342 2.39 13.80 19.49
C SER A 342 3.76 13.24 19.83
N LYS A 343 4.39 12.56 18.88
CA LYS A 343 5.71 11.91 19.05
C LYS A 343 5.75 10.90 20.20
N ALA A 344 4.61 10.30 20.50
CA ALA A 344 4.49 9.16 21.39
C ALA A 344 4.61 7.86 20.59
N HIS A 345 4.86 6.75 21.28
CA HIS A 345 4.83 5.42 20.69
C HIS A 345 4.27 4.40 21.69
N HIS A 346 3.96 3.19 21.24
CA HIS A 346 3.43 2.13 22.12
C HIS A 346 2.15 2.60 22.83
N ILE A 347 1.11 2.87 22.03
CA ILE A 347 -0.21 3.33 22.51
C ILE A 347 -1.24 2.25 22.19
N TRP A 348 -2.08 1.91 23.14
CA TRP A 348 -3.19 0.99 22.95
C TRP A 348 -4.50 1.64 23.43
N ILE A 349 -5.45 1.88 22.53
CA ILE A 349 -6.75 2.45 22.84
C ILE A 349 -7.79 1.37 22.58
N LYS A 350 -8.43 0.88 23.64
CA LYS A 350 -9.36 -0.26 23.55
C LYS A 350 -10.72 0.07 24.18
N GLY A 351 -11.79 -0.20 23.44
CA GLY A 351 -13.15 -0.10 24.00
C GLY A 351 -13.61 1.32 24.27
N CYS A 352 -12.97 2.34 23.69
CA CYS A 352 -13.31 3.74 23.97
C CYS A 352 -14.46 4.23 23.08
N ASP A 353 -15.33 5.06 23.65
CA ASP A 353 -16.38 5.83 22.97
C ASP A 353 -15.95 7.30 22.92
N VAL A 354 -15.87 7.88 21.72
CA VAL A 354 -15.45 9.27 21.53
C VAL A 354 -16.48 10.01 20.69
N SER A 355 -17.07 11.05 21.29
CA SER A 355 -18.10 11.87 20.65
C SER A 355 -18.00 13.35 21.01
N GLN A 356 -18.83 14.19 20.39
CA GLN A 356 -18.94 15.63 20.66
C GLN A 356 -17.61 16.39 20.58
N TYR A 357 -16.66 15.88 19.79
CA TYR A 357 -15.37 16.52 19.55
C TYR A 357 -15.46 17.52 18.39
N GLY A 358 -14.43 18.35 18.27
CA GLY A 358 -14.29 19.34 17.22
C GLY A 358 -15.03 20.64 17.51
N ARG A 359 -14.66 21.66 16.73
CA ARG A 359 -15.13 23.03 16.91
C ARG A 359 -16.43 23.25 16.14
N GLU A 360 -17.34 24.02 16.73
CA GLU A 360 -18.53 24.52 16.04
C GLU A 360 -18.20 25.74 15.18
N GLY A 361 -18.73 25.78 13.96
CA GLY A 361 -18.63 26.94 13.08
C GLY A 361 -19.68 27.99 13.42
N GLN A 362 -19.26 29.23 13.66
CA GLN A 362 -20.18 30.36 13.86
C GLN A 362 -20.58 31.02 12.53
N ASP A 363 -19.84 30.75 11.45
CA ASP A 363 -20.07 31.27 10.12
C ASP A 363 -19.96 30.16 9.08
N ILE A 364 -20.90 30.09 8.15
CA ILE A 364 -20.95 29.10 7.08
C ILE A 364 -20.99 29.83 5.74
N ARG A 365 -19.91 29.73 4.97
CA ARG A 365 -19.78 30.36 3.64
C ARG A 365 -19.80 29.29 2.58
N ASN A 366 -20.82 29.30 1.73
CA ASN A 366 -21.00 28.27 0.71
C ASN A 366 -20.87 26.85 1.31
N GLY A 367 -21.56 26.56 2.41
CA GLY A 367 -21.51 25.23 3.06
C GLY A 367 -20.23 24.91 3.82
N VAL A 368 -19.17 25.73 3.73
CA VAL A 368 -17.90 25.54 4.46
C VAL A 368 -17.96 26.29 5.79
N ALA A 369 -17.64 25.60 6.89
CA ALA A 369 -17.68 26.16 8.24
C ALA A 369 -16.39 26.93 8.60
N TYR A 370 -16.56 28.06 9.29
CA TYR A 370 -15.51 28.94 9.80
C TYR A 370 -15.75 29.25 11.27
N ALA A 371 -14.67 29.46 12.03
CA ALA A 371 -14.77 29.73 13.46
C ALA A 371 -15.52 31.05 13.76
N THR A 372 -15.30 32.08 12.94
CA THR A 372 -15.92 33.42 13.05
C THR A 372 -16.07 34.07 11.67
N THR A 373 -16.78 35.21 11.61
CA THR A 373 -16.92 36.06 10.41
C THR A 373 -15.60 36.64 9.89
N GLU A 374 -14.55 36.71 10.71
CA GLU A 374 -13.22 37.23 10.34
C GLU A 374 -12.25 36.10 9.95
N SER A 375 -12.64 34.85 10.17
CA SER A 375 -11.77 33.70 9.90
C SER A 375 -11.50 33.55 8.39
N THR A 376 -10.23 33.38 8.04
CA THR A 376 -9.77 33.18 6.66
C THR A 376 -9.50 31.71 6.31
N LYS A 377 -9.50 30.83 7.31
CA LYS A 377 -9.30 29.39 7.16
C LYS A 377 -10.55 28.63 7.62
N PRO A 378 -10.98 27.61 6.85
CA PRO A 378 -12.10 26.78 7.26
C PRO A 378 -11.73 25.94 8.48
N LEU A 379 -12.76 25.53 9.23
CA LEU A 379 -12.63 24.46 10.21
C LEU A 379 -12.35 23.16 9.47
N ASN A 380 -11.25 22.50 9.82
CA ASN A 380 -10.81 21.25 9.24
C ASN A 380 -9.89 20.51 10.22
N TYR A 381 -9.78 19.19 10.05
CA TYR A 381 -8.88 18.34 10.83
C TYR A 381 -9.21 18.35 12.33
N ASP A 382 -10.49 18.45 12.68
CA ASP A 382 -10.92 18.18 14.05
C ASP A 382 -11.27 16.69 14.11
N SER A 383 -10.80 15.97 15.12
CA SER A 383 -10.68 14.51 15.02
C SER A 383 -11.07 13.82 16.31
N GLY A 384 -11.75 12.68 16.22
CA GLY A 384 -12.00 11.86 17.40
C GLY A 384 -10.67 11.38 17.99
N ILE A 385 -9.78 10.90 17.12
CA ILE A 385 -8.40 10.56 17.46
C ILE A 385 -7.43 11.28 16.52
N TYR A 386 -6.45 12.01 17.05
CA TYR A 386 -5.34 12.52 16.25
C TYR A 386 -3.98 12.08 16.81
N LEU A 387 -3.29 11.25 16.03
CA LEU A 387 -1.98 10.74 16.37
C LEU A 387 -0.92 11.35 15.45
N LYS A 388 -0.21 12.34 15.98
CA LYS A 388 0.75 13.14 15.22
C LYS A 388 2.17 12.61 15.37
N GLN A 389 2.76 12.11 14.29
CA GLN A 389 4.14 11.59 14.29
C GLN A 389 4.34 10.51 15.36
N THR A 390 3.37 9.62 15.53
CA THR A 390 3.45 8.51 16.51
C THR A 390 3.75 7.18 15.83
N GLY A 391 3.89 6.13 16.64
CA GLY A 391 4.33 4.80 16.22
C GLY A 391 3.81 3.69 17.11
N LEU A 392 3.73 2.45 16.60
CA LEU A 392 3.32 1.27 17.38
C LEU A 392 2.01 1.51 18.13
N VAL A 393 0.95 1.71 17.37
CA VAL A 393 -0.36 2.08 17.88
C VAL A 393 -1.32 0.93 17.64
N THR A 394 -2.09 0.55 18.65
CA THR A 394 -3.29 -0.28 18.48
C THR A 394 -4.52 0.54 18.86
N VAL A 395 -5.49 0.65 17.95
CA VAL A 395 -6.83 1.18 18.25
C VAL A 395 -7.82 0.07 17.96
N GLU A 396 -8.51 -0.40 18.98
CA GLU A 396 -9.42 -1.52 18.82
C GLU A 396 -10.74 -1.43 19.59
N ASN A 397 -11.78 -2.03 19.03
CA ASN A 397 -13.11 -2.10 19.65
C ASN A 397 -13.65 -0.70 20.07
N CYS A 398 -13.23 0.37 19.40
CA CYS A 398 -13.63 1.74 19.72
C CYS A 398 -14.77 2.21 18.83
N GLU A 399 -15.54 3.16 19.34
CA GLU A 399 -16.61 3.85 18.62
C GLU A 399 -16.32 5.34 18.54
N ILE A 400 -16.22 5.88 17.32
CA ILE A 400 -15.85 7.27 17.08
C ILE A 400 -16.90 7.91 16.17
N HIS A 401 -17.67 8.83 16.72
CA HIS A 401 -18.89 9.31 16.07
C HIS A 401 -19.32 10.69 16.56
N SER A 402 -20.37 11.24 15.94
CA SER A 402 -21.06 12.46 16.41
C SER A 402 -20.12 13.64 16.76
N PRO A 403 -19.26 14.11 15.84
CA PRO A 403 -18.54 15.37 16.04
C PRO A 403 -19.53 16.55 16.18
N ASN A 404 -19.07 17.69 16.71
CA ASN A 404 -19.91 18.89 16.81
C ASN A 404 -20.15 19.55 15.45
N GLY A 405 -19.14 19.54 14.58
CA GLY A 405 -19.19 20.10 13.23
C GLY A 405 -19.31 19.02 12.15
N LYS A 406 -19.69 19.43 10.93
CA LYS A 406 -19.75 18.54 9.77
C LYS A 406 -18.94 19.06 8.59
N ALA A 407 -18.64 18.18 7.65
CA ALA A 407 -17.98 18.58 6.41
C ALA A 407 -18.95 19.09 5.33
N ASN A 408 -18.48 19.99 4.47
CA ASN A 408 -19.15 20.31 3.21
C ASN A 408 -18.99 19.18 2.19
N ASN A 409 -19.89 19.08 1.22
CA ASN A 409 -19.69 18.26 0.02
C ASN A 409 -18.97 18.99 -1.12
N TRP A 410 -18.63 18.21 -2.15
CA TRP A 410 -17.92 18.64 -3.36
C TRP A 410 -18.63 19.74 -4.20
N LYS A 411 -19.93 20.04 -3.98
CA LYS A 411 -20.61 21.21 -4.62
C LYS A 411 -19.92 22.52 -4.24
N TYR A 412 -19.31 22.54 -3.06
CA TYR A 412 -18.72 23.72 -2.46
C TYR A 412 -17.19 23.70 -2.46
N GLY A 413 -16.60 22.79 -3.23
CA GLY A 413 -15.15 22.54 -3.25
C GLY A 413 -14.77 21.30 -2.41
N HIS A 414 -13.48 21.04 -2.31
CA HIS A 414 -12.94 19.92 -1.55
C HIS A 414 -13.52 19.92 -0.13
N PRO A 415 -14.09 18.80 0.36
CA PRO A 415 -14.60 18.69 1.72
C PRO A 415 -13.59 19.17 2.77
N LYS A 416 -14.12 19.93 3.73
CA LYS A 416 -13.44 20.44 4.92
C LYS A 416 -14.36 20.20 6.10
N GLY A 417 -13.85 19.55 7.13
CA GLY A 417 -14.63 19.23 8.33
C GLY A 417 -13.86 18.30 9.26
N PRO A 418 -14.57 17.63 10.18
CA PRO A 418 -13.97 16.65 11.05
C PRO A 418 -13.84 15.28 10.41
N ASN A 419 -12.99 14.46 11.01
CA ASN A 419 -12.79 13.04 10.72
C ASN A 419 -12.93 12.22 12.01
N ALA A 420 -13.08 10.90 11.90
CA ALA A 420 -13.01 10.02 13.06
C ALA A 420 -11.56 9.89 13.54
N MET A 421 -10.64 9.69 12.60
CA MET A 421 -9.22 9.55 12.89
C MET A 421 -8.37 10.37 11.91
N LEU A 422 -7.38 11.07 12.44
CA LEU A 422 -6.34 11.74 11.66
C LEU A 422 -4.99 11.09 11.99
N ILE A 423 -4.22 10.75 10.97
CA ILE A 423 -2.98 9.98 11.16
C ILE A 423 -1.76 10.64 10.55
N TRP A 424 -0.65 10.53 11.26
CA TRP A 424 0.68 10.74 10.73
C TRP A 424 1.65 9.77 11.40
N ALA A 425 1.74 8.54 10.91
CA ALA A 425 2.50 7.44 11.51
C ALA A 425 4.02 7.54 11.23
N TYR A 426 4.57 8.75 11.19
CA TYR A 426 5.98 9.01 10.96
C TYR A 426 6.66 9.51 12.23
N HIS A 427 6.92 8.57 13.13
CA HIS A 427 7.68 8.84 14.34
C HIS A 427 9.12 9.32 14.00
N PRO A 428 9.69 10.26 14.76
CA PRO A 428 11.06 10.73 14.54
C PRO A 428 12.12 9.62 14.62
N THR A 429 11.92 8.63 15.48
CA THR A 429 12.73 7.41 15.56
C THR A 429 12.24 6.38 14.54
N GLU A 430 13.13 5.89 13.67
CA GLU A 430 12.79 5.00 12.55
C GLU A 430 12.15 3.68 12.99
N GLU A 431 12.67 3.09 14.08
CA GLU A 431 12.16 1.83 14.62
C GLU A 431 10.68 1.91 15.05
N TYR A 432 10.21 3.13 15.36
CA TYR A 432 8.82 3.38 15.74
C TYR A 432 7.94 3.87 14.59
N GLN A 433 8.45 4.03 13.38
CA GLN A 433 7.60 4.48 12.27
C GLN A 433 6.57 3.41 11.88
N GLY A 434 5.36 3.84 11.52
CA GLY A 434 4.28 2.96 11.12
C GLY A 434 3.78 2.07 12.26
N GLN A 435 3.53 0.80 11.95
CA GLN A 435 3.13 -0.22 12.93
C GLN A 435 1.81 0.09 13.63
N TYR A 436 0.87 0.65 12.88
CA TYR A 436 -0.49 0.86 13.34
C TYR A 436 -1.31 -0.40 13.15
N ILE A 437 -2.11 -0.75 14.15
CA ILE A 437 -3.12 -1.80 14.11
C ILE A 437 -4.45 -1.14 14.45
N ILE A 438 -5.31 -0.96 13.44
CA ILE A 438 -6.64 -0.37 13.62
C ILE A 438 -7.65 -1.48 13.37
N ARG A 439 -8.27 -2.01 14.42
CA ARG A 439 -9.13 -3.20 14.28
C ARG A 439 -10.44 -3.19 15.04
N ASN A 440 -11.47 -3.83 14.48
CA ASN A 440 -12.74 -4.04 15.16
C ASN A 440 -13.44 -2.73 15.60
N ASN A 441 -13.16 -1.60 14.93
CA ASN A 441 -13.72 -0.30 15.31
C ASN A 441 -14.96 0.04 14.50
N ARG A 442 -15.78 0.94 15.05
CA ARG A 442 -16.90 1.57 14.34
C ARG A 442 -16.68 3.07 14.25
N PHE A 443 -16.34 3.56 13.06
CA PHE A 443 -16.13 4.98 12.79
C PHE A 443 -17.21 5.48 11.83
N TYR A 444 -18.12 6.32 12.33
CA TYR A 444 -19.28 6.71 11.53
C TYR A 444 -19.82 8.09 11.85
N GLY A 445 -20.24 8.79 10.79
CA GLY A 445 -21.10 9.96 10.88
C GLY A 445 -22.59 9.58 10.76
N THR A 446 -23.43 10.53 10.36
CA THR A 446 -24.83 10.28 10.03
C THR A 446 -25.16 10.87 8.65
N PRO A 447 -26.31 10.53 8.02
CA PRO A 447 -26.67 11.08 6.72
C PRO A 447 -26.57 12.60 6.61
N ASN A 448 -26.88 13.32 7.69
CA ASN A 448 -26.91 14.79 7.76
C ASN A 448 -25.69 15.41 8.46
N HIS A 449 -24.81 14.58 9.02
CA HIS A 449 -23.65 14.99 9.82
C HIS A 449 -22.46 14.09 9.47
N ARG A 450 -21.83 14.37 8.32
CA ARG A 450 -20.79 13.54 7.72
C ARG A 450 -19.40 14.08 7.99
N PHE A 451 -18.42 13.19 8.00
CA PHE A 451 -17.01 13.53 7.99
C PHE A 451 -16.57 14.11 6.65
N ASN A 452 -15.40 14.75 6.58
CA ASN A 452 -14.74 14.93 5.29
C ASN A 452 -14.31 13.55 4.80
N ASP A 453 -13.42 12.93 5.57
CA ASP A 453 -12.93 11.58 5.41
C ASP A 453 -13.14 10.86 6.74
N VAL A 454 -13.45 9.55 6.76
CA VAL A 454 -13.59 8.86 8.06
C VAL A 454 -12.21 8.75 8.71
N ILE A 455 -11.23 8.25 7.96
CA ILE A 455 -9.81 8.24 8.34
C ILE A 455 -9.01 9.09 7.35
N GLU A 456 -8.50 10.22 7.82
CA GLU A 456 -7.76 11.19 6.99
C GLU A 456 -6.24 11.07 7.20
N GLY A 457 -5.48 11.20 6.11
CA GLY A 457 -4.03 11.17 6.11
C GLY A 457 -3.41 12.56 6.30
N ARG A 458 -2.23 12.60 6.95
CA ARG A 458 -1.33 13.75 6.82
C ARG A 458 -0.25 13.43 5.81
N ARG A 459 0.16 14.46 5.05
CA ARG A 459 1.28 14.40 4.10
C ARG A 459 1.04 13.41 2.93
N ASN A 460 -0.17 13.35 2.40
CA ASN A 460 -0.64 12.43 1.35
C ASN A 460 0.31 12.33 0.13
N PHE A 461 1.01 13.41 -0.23
CA PHE A 461 1.97 13.44 -1.34
C PHE A 461 3.43 13.17 -0.96
N ARG A 462 3.67 12.50 0.18
CA ARG A 462 5.02 12.21 0.70
C ARG A 462 5.13 10.77 1.18
N ARG A 463 6.34 10.23 1.09
CA ARG A 463 6.71 8.88 1.56
C ARG A 463 6.55 8.69 3.07
N ASP A 464 6.53 9.80 3.81
CA ASP A 464 6.29 9.85 5.25
C ASP A 464 4.83 10.16 5.63
N GLY A 465 3.90 9.98 4.69
CA GLY A 465 2.48 10.28 4.85
C GLY A 465 1.62 9.11 5.36
N ALA A 466 0.48 9.49 5.94
CA ALA A 466 -0.56 8.61 6.48
C ALA A 466 0.00 7.50 7.40
N PHE A 467 -0.26 6.24 7.07
CA PHE A 467 0.20 5.06 7.82
C PHE A 467 1.69 4.76 7.66
N GLY A 468 2.36 5.38 6.67
CA GLY A 468 3.79 5.19 6.43
C GLY A 468 4.14 3.78 5.97
N ARG A 469 4.26 2.85 6.92
CA ARG A 469 4.74 1.48 6.70
C ARG A 469 4.23 0.46 7.70
N ASP A 470 4.30 -0.82 7.31
CA ASP A 470 4.15 -2.00 8.17
C ASP A 470 2.93 -1.89 9.10
N SER A 471 1.77 -1.54 8.56
CA SER A 471 0.55 -1.25 9.33
C SER A 471 -0.60 -2.12 8.85
N ALA A 472 -1.54 -2.46 9.74
CA ALA A 472 -2.70 -3.29 9.45
C ALA A 472 -4.00 -2.60 9.91
N ILE A 473 -4.96 -2.48 9.01
CA ILE A 473 -6.26 -1.86 9.26
C ILE A 473 -7.32 -2.88 8.86
N HIS A 474 -8.01 -3.46 9.84
CA HIS A 474 -8.88 -4.60 9.54
C HIS A 474 -10.12 -4.76 10.41
N ASN A 475 -11.16 -5.41 9.89
CA ASN A 475 -12.41 -5.65 10.64
C ASN A 475 -13.08 -4.37 11.16
N ASN A 476 -12.87 -3.21 10.52
CA ASN A 476 -13.52 -1.96 10.90
C ASN A 476 -14.78 -1.73 10.06
N TYR A 477 -15.72 -1.00 10.66
CA TYR A 477 -16.86 -0.40 9.98
C TYR A 477 -16.61 1.10 9.78
N LEU A 478 -16.54 1.55 8.52
CA LEU A 478 -16.28 2.95 8.15
C LEU A 478 -17.46 3.51 7.35
N ALA A 479 -18.08 4.59 7.84
CA ALA A 479 -19.25 5.15 7.18
C ALA A 479 -19.39 6.68 7.25
N TYR A 480 -20.12 7.22 6.26
CA TYR A 480 -20.58 8.61 6.20
C TYR A 480 -19.47 9.67 6.04
N ALA A 481 -18.77 9.60 4.90
CA ALA A 481 -17.84 10.63 4.44
C ALA A 481 -18.43 11.44 3.27
N ASN A 482 -18.01 12.71 3.14
CA ASN A 482 -18.28 13.55 1.97
C ASN A 482 -17.14 13.51 0.94
N ASP A 483 -15.99 12.94 1.30
CA ASP A 483 -14.85 12.62 0.44
C ASP A 483 -14.55 11.10 0.53
N ASP A 484 -13.39 10.67 1.01
CA ASP A 484 -13.02 9.26 1.07
C ASP A 484 -13.43 8.62 2.40
N LEU A 485 -13.80 7.34 2.41
CA LEU A 485 -13.93 6.62 3.68
C LEU A 485 -12.56 6.45 4.35
N ILE A 486 -11.50 6.30 3.57
CA ILE A 486 -10.13 6.26 4.11
C ILE A 486 -9.10 6.74 3.09
N GLU A 487 -8.15 7.55 3.56
CA GLU A 487 -6.92 7.87 2.86
C GLU A 487 -5.77 6.98 3.33
N LEU A 488 -5.28 6.11 2.45
CA LEU A 488 -4.00 5.41 2.64
C LEU A 488 -2.83 6.19 2.02
N ASP A 489 -3.11 7.28 1.29
CA ASP A 489 -2.17 8.09 0.52
C ASP A 489 -0.81 8.33 1.20
N GLY A 490 0.27 8.33 0.41
CA GLY A 490 1.62 8.57 0.90
C GLY A 490 2.41 7.27 1.01
N GLY A 491 2.99 6.98 2.16
CA GLY A 491 4.02 5.93 2.32
C GLY A 491 3.61 4.56 1.82
N GLN A 492 2.53 3.99 2.36
CA GLN A 492 1.94 2.71 1.92
C GLN A 492 2.88 1.49 1.82
N SER A 493 4.03 1.49 2.50
CA SER A 493 5.00 0.38 2.44
C SER A 493 4.56 -0.79 3.34
N ASN A 494 4.08 -1.90 2.78
CA ASN A 494 3.47 -3.01 3.55
C ASN A 494 2.31 -2.55 4.43
N VAL A 495 1.44 -1.70 3.87
CA VAL A 495 0.18 -1.34 4.53
C VAL A 495 -0.90 -2.32 4.09
N LEU A 496 -1.54 -2.96 5.07
CA LEU A 496 -2.60 -3.95 4.91
C LEU A 496 -3.95 -3.31 5.27
N PHE A 497 -4.94 -3.42 4.38
CA PHE A 497 -6.30 -2.98 4.60
C PHE A 497 -7.28 -4.10 4.24
N TYR A 498 -7.85 -4.78 5.24
CA TYR A 498 -8.59 -6.02 4.99
C TYR A 498 -9.78 -6.32 5.89
N ASP A 499 -10.71 -7.13 5.41
CA ASP A 499 -11.91 -7.55 6.16
C ASP A 499 -12.73 -6.36 6.72
N ASN A 500 -12.63 -5.16 6.12
CA ASN A 500 -13.39 -3.98 6.55
C ASN A 500 -14.71 -3.86 5.78
N GLU A 501 -15.69 -3.23 6.41
CA GLU A 501 -16.94 -2.78 5.79
C GLU A 501 -16.90 -1.27 5.55
N LEU A 502 -17.18 -0.86 4.32
CA LEU A 502 -17.10 0.52 3.86
C LEU A 502 -18.39 0.90 3.15
N THR A 503 -19.10 1.90 3.68
CA THR A 503 -20.36 2.37 3.09
C THR A 503 -20.54 3.87 3.20
N GLN A 504 -21.43 4.47 2.39
CA GLN A 504 -21.81 5.86 2.57
C GLN A 504 -20.65 6.87 2.43
N GLY A 505 -19.70 6.65 1.51
CA GLY A 505 -18.64 7.62 1.15
C GLY A 505 -18.80 8.19 -0.26
N PHE A 506 -18.24 9.37 -0.56
CA PHE A 506 -18.13 9.83 -1.96
C PHE A 506 -17.18 8.92 -2.75
N CYS A 507 -16.07 8.54 -2.11
CA CYS A 507 -15.22 7.42 -2.52
C CYS A 507 -15.08 6.40 -1.37
N GLY A 508 -14.64 5.19 -1.69
CA GLY A 508 -14.22 4.20 -0.68
C GLY A 508 -12.81 4.50 -0.16
N ILE A 509 -11.81 3.94 -0.82
CA ILE A 509 -10.40 3.96 -0.41
C ILE A 509 -9.60 4.84 -1.37
N SER A 510 -8.82 5.78 -0.85
CA SER A 510 -7.80 6.50 -1.61
C SER A 510 -6.41 5.92 -1.40
N VAL A 511 -5.71 5.69 -2.51
CA VAL A 511 -4.29 5.33 -2.59
C VAL A 511 -3.54 6.26 -3.56
N ALA A 512 -3.98 7.52 -3.67
CA ALA A 512 -3.59 8.47 -4.69
C ALA A 512 -2.72 9.62 -4.11
N PRO A 513 -1.38 9.47 -4.02
CA PRO A 513 -0.54 8.41 -4.57
C PRO A 513 -0.09 7.35 -3.55
N ASN A 514 0.35 6.20 -4.07
CA ASN A 514 1.20 5.25 -3.38
C ASN A 514 2.67 5.63 -3.64
N MET A 515 3.41 5.94 -2.58
CA MET A 515 4.75 6.54 -2.67
C MET A 515 5.89 5.58 -2.35
N LEU A 516 5.60 4.36 -1.89
CA LEU A 516 6.59 3.29 -1.72
C LEU A 516 6.01 1.92 -2.12
N GLY A 517 4.90 1.50 -1.50
CA GLY A 517 4.36 0.17 -1.69
C GLY A 517 5.30 -0.96 -1.21
N PRO A 518 4.92 -2.22 -1.42
CA PRO A 518 3.59 -2.65 -1.88
C PRO A 518 2.51 -2.37 -0.82
N SER A 519 1.32 -2.02 -1.30
CA SER A 519 0.10 -1.85 -0.48
C SER A 519 -0.86 -3.02 -0.75
N TYR A 520 -1.65 -3.45 0.23
CA TYR A 520 -2.55 -4.59 0.10
C TYR A 520 -3.95 -4.25 0.58
N ILE A 521 -4.93 -4.36 -0.31
CA ILE A 521 -6.35 -4.13 -0.04
C ILE A 521 -7.07 -5.44 -0.36
N PHE A 522 -7.58 -6.15 0.65
CA PHE A 522 -8.14 -7.48 0.42
C PHE A 522 -9.34 -7.85 1.29
N ASN A 523 -10.25 -8.68 0.78
CA ASN A 523 -11.43 -9.16 1.50
C ASN A 523 -12.32 -8.05 2.12
N ASN A 524 -12.26 -6.82 1.61
CA ASN A 524 -13.14 -5.75 2.09
C ASN A 524 -14.50 -5.82 1.39
N TYR A 525 -15.54 -5.39 2.10
CA TYR A 525 -16.88 -5.17 1.55
C TYR A 525 -17.13 -3.68 1.37
N ILE A 526 -17.22 -3.24 0.12
CA ILE A 526 -17.47 -1.84 -0.25
C ILE A 526 -18.81 -1.75 -0.94
N HIS A 527 -19.78 -1.08 -0.32
CA HIS A 527 -21.14 -1.04 -0.82
C HIS A 527 -21.86 0.28 -0.51
N ASP A 528 -22.91 0.57 -1.28
CA ASP A 528 -23.81 1.69 -1.04
C ASP A 528 -23.08 3.03 -0.80
N LEU A 529 -22.11 3.31 -1.67
CA LEU A 529 -21.44 4.60 -1.71
C LEU A 529 -22.43 5.72 -2.09
N GLY A 530 -22.05 6.95 -1.75
CA GLY A 530 -22.85 8.16 -1.90
C GLY A 530 -22.51 9.18 -0.82
N ASP A 531 -22.19 10.40 -1.22
CA ASP A 531 -22.06 11.57 -0.35
C ASP A 531 -23.43 12.07 0.14
N GLU A 532 -23.49 13.19 0.86
CA GLU A 532 -24.77 13.77 1.32
C GLU A 532 -25.77 14.11 0.21
N ARG A 533 -25.36 14.09 -1.08
CA ARG A 533 -26.21 14.33 -2.25
C ARG A 533 -26.54 13.03 -3.01
N GLY A 534 -26.08 11.88 -2.52
CA GLY A 534 -26.14 10.59 -3.23
C GLY A 534 -25.24 10.53 -4.46
N LYS A 535 -24.17 11.34 -4.52
CA LYS A 535 -23.15 11.28 -5.56
C LYS A 535 -21.96 10.45 -5.09
N GLU A 536 -21.35 9.71 -6.00
CA GLU A 536 -20.16 8.91 -5.72
C GLU A 536 -19.24 8.92 -6.94
N TRP A 537 -17.94 8.71 -6.69
CA TRP A 537 -16.92 8.61 -7.75
C TRP A 537 -16.46 7.17 -7.97
N THR A 538 -15.87 6.55 -6.96
CA THR A 538 -15.25 5.22 -7.10
C THR A 538 -15.06 4.49 -5.77
N ALA A 539 -15.02 3.15 -5.78
CA ALA A 539 -14.62 2.38 -4.60
C ALA A 539 -13.12 2.52 -4.30
N ILE A 540 -12.24 2.40 -5.31
CA ILE A 540 -10.79 2.55 -5.17
C ILE A 540 -10.28 3.71 -6.03
N LYS A 541 -9.80 4.77 -5.38
CA LYS A 541 -9.28 5.98 -6.01
C LYS A 541 -7.76 5.91 -6.11
N MET A 542 -7.22 5.95 -7.34
CA MET A 542 -5.77 5.77 -7.58
C MET A 542 -5.21 6.82 -8.53
N GLY A 543 -3.94 7.21 -8.41
CA GLY A 543 -3.30 8.09 -9.39
C GLY A 543 -1.95 8.63 -8.91
N GLY A 544 -1.21 9.27 -9.82
CA GLY A 544 0.05 9.94 -9.50
C GLY A 544 1.32 9.11 -9.66
N LEU A 545 1.28 7.90 -10.22
CA LEU A 545 2.46 7.03 -10.35
C LEU A 545 3.66 7.70 -11.05
N ILE A 546 3.46 8.59 -12.00
CA ILE A 546 4.54 9.24 -12.76
C ILE A 546 4.95 10.57 -12.11
N SER A 547 3.99 11.35 -11.61
CA SER A 547 4.28 12.65 -10.97
C SER A 547 4.86 12.48 -9.56
N ARG A 548 4.49 11.37 -8.91
CA ARG A 548 4.81 10.97 -7.55
C ARG A 548 5.21 9.49 -7.55
N PRO A 549 6.32 9.12 -8.23
CA PRO A 549 6.70 7.73 -8.42
C PRO A 549 6.90 6.99 -7.10
N ALA A 550 6.04 5.98 -6.88
CA ALA A 550 6.42 4.60 -6.57
C ALA A 550 5.19 3.66 -6.51
N GLY A 551 5.40 2.46 -5.97
CA GLY A 551 4.42 1.70 -5.20
C GLY A 551 3.31 1.01 -5.97
N ILE A 552 3.47 -0.29 -6.15
CA ILE A 552 2.38 -1.17 -6.55
C ILE A 552 1.31 -1.25 -5.45
N THR A 553 0.05 -1.24 -5.87
CA THR A 553 -1.09 -1.57 -4.99
C THR A 553 -1.66 -2.91 -5.41
N ASN A 554 -1.87 -3.80 -4.45
CA ASN A 554 -2.51 -5.09 -4.63
C ASN A 554 -3.97 -5.00 -4.16
N LEU A 555 -4.90 -5.40 -5.01
CA LEU A 555 -6.33 -5.43 -4.74
C LEU A 555 -6.81 -6.88 -4.91
N PHE A 556 -7.08 -7.58 -3.82
CA PHE A 556 -7.35 -9.02 -3.84
C PHE A 556 -8.69 -9.38 -3.20
N GLU A 557 -9.53 -10.16 -3.88
CA GLU A 557 -10.70 -10.80 -3.24
C GLU A 557 -11.66 -9.83 -2.52
N ASN A 558 -11.78 -8.59 -3.02
CA ASN A 558 -12.73 -7.63 -2.45
C ASN A 558 -14.12 -7.82 -3.08
N LEU A 559 -15.16 -7.58 -2.27
CA LEU A 559 -16.54 -7.51 -2.72
C LEU A 559 -16.95 -6.04 -2.85
N ILE A 560 -17.15 -5.57 -4.08
CA ILE A 560 -17.43 -4.17 -4.40
C ILE A 560 -18.77 -4.10 -5.14
N ILE A 561 -19.81 -3.56 -4.47
CA ILE A 561 -21.17 -3.45 -5.00
C ILE A 561 -21.64 -1.99 -4.89
N ILE A 562 -21.42 -1.21 -5.93
CA ILE A 562 -21.59 0.25 -5.89
C ILE A 562 -22.32 0.77 -7.14
N ASN A 563 -22.63 2.07 -7.20
CA ASN A 563 -23.31 2.61 -8.36
C ASN A 563 -22.37 2.93 -9.52
N ASN A 564 -21.15 3.40 -9.26
CA ASN A 564 -20.26 4.01 -10.25
C ASN A 564 -19.02 3.13 -10.49
N ASN A 565 -17.80 3.67 -10.40
CA ASN A 565 -16.60 2.94 -10.81
C ASN A 565 -16.04 2.08 -9.68
N GLY A 566 -15.66 0.83 -9.94
CA GLY A 566 -14.92 0.01 -8.98
C GLY A 566 -13.57 0.63 -8.67
N VAL A 567 -12.66 0.57 -9.63
CA VAL A 567 -11.35 1.24 -9.58
C VAL A 567 -11.36 2.41 -10.56
N ALA A 568 -10.93 3.59 -10.13
CA ALA A 568 -10.82 4.73 -11.03
C ALA A 568 -9.63 5.65 -10.75
N ARG A 569 -9.09 6.16 -11.85
CA ARG A 569 -8.07 7.22 -11.86
C ARG A 569 -8.54 8.54 -11.23
N SER A 570 -7.76 9.05 -10.28
CA SER A 570 -7.74 10.44 -9.81
C SER A 570 -6.50 11.16 -10.33
N GLY A 571 -6.52 12.49 -10.32
CA GLY A 571 -5.39 13.31 -10.77
C GLY A 571 -4.54 13.76 -9.59
N VAL A 572 -3.26 13.37 -9.57
CA VAL A 572 -2.24 13.92 -8.65
C VAL A 572 -1.22 14.67 -9.49
N ASP A 573 -1.12 15.99 -9.32
CA ASP A 573 -0.32 16.86 -10.20
C ASP A 573 -0.64 16.66 -11.70
N ASN A 574 -1.94 16.48 -12.02
CA ASN A 574 -2.48 16.12 -13.34
C ASN A 574 -2.12 14.73 -13.87
N ASP A 575 -1.38 13.92 -13.11
CA ASP A 575 -1.10 12.55 -13.47
C ASP A 575 -2.18 11.59 -12.95
N ARG A 576 -2.64 10.74 -13.86
CA ARG A 576 -3.74 9.78 -13.67
C ARG A 576 -3.27 8.33 -13.78
N THR A 577 -1.96 8.13 -13.89
CA THR A 577 -1.32 6.81 -14.01
C THR A 577 -1.33 6.14 -12.63
N PHE A 578 -1.59 4.84 -12.58
CA PHE A 578 -1.50 4.03 -11.36
C PHE A 578 -0.93 2.66 -11.68
N TRP A 579 -0.31 2.02 -10.67
CA TRP A 579 0.22 0.66 -10.76
C TRP A 579 -0.59 -0.26 -9.85
N LEU A 580 -1.37 -1.15 -10.48
CA LEU A 580 -2.33 -1.99 -9.80
C LEU A 580 -2.15 -3.46 -10.18
N ASN A 581 -2.14 -4.33 -9.18
CA ASN A 581 -2.36 -5.76 -9.34
C ASN A 581 -3.73 -6.12 -8.77
N ALA A 582 -4.73 -6.36 -9.61
CA ALA A 582 -6.08 -6.72 -9.18
C ALA A 582 -6.40 -8.18 -9.52
N GLN A 583 -6.64 -8.99 -8.49
CA GLN A 583 -6.91 -10.42 -8.65
C GLN A 583 -8.11 -10.89 -7.82
N ASN A 584 -8.97 -11.74 -8.41
CA ASN A 584 -10.11 -12.37 -7.74
C ASN A 584 -11.14 -11.41 -7.13
N ASN A 585 -11.21 -10.15 -7.57
CA ASN A 585 -12.19 -9.21 -7.03
C ASN A 585 -13.56 -9.41 -7.69
N ILE A 586 -14.61 -9.11 -6.93
CA ILE A 586 -15.97 -9.01 -7.43
C ILE A 586 -16.35 -7.53 -7.47
N ILE A 587 -16.57 -7.01 -8.68
CA ILE A 587 -16.82 -5.58 -8.92
C ILE A 587 -18.10 -5.43 -9.72
N ILE A 588 -19.15 -4.99 -9.05
CA ILE A 588 -20.48 -4.79 -9.62
C ILE A 588 -20.85 -3.31 -9.56
N SER A 589 -21.09 -2.74 -10.73
CA SER A 589 -21.54 -1.35 -10.91
C SER A 589 -23.02 -1.30 -11.28
N LYS A 590 -23.83 -0.51 -10.56
CA LYS A 590 -25.29 -0.44 -10.76
C LYS A 590 -25.73 0.57 -11.84
N LYS A 591 -25.01 1.69 -12.02
CA LYS A 591 -25.41 2.77 -12.95
C LYS A 591 -24.71 2.69 -14.30
N ARG A 592 -25.39 3.24 -15.32
CA ARG A 592 -24.84 3.43 -16.66
C ARG A 592 -23.54 4.24 -16.62
N GLY A 593 -22.48 3.70 -17.20
CA GLY A 593 -21.16 4.35 -17.28
C GLY A 593 -20.23 4.08 -16.09
N GLY A 594 -20.66 3.35 -15.07
CA GLY A 594 -19.78 2.85 -14.01
C GLY A 594 -18.89 1.71 -14.53
N HIS A 595 -17.58 1.90 -14.53
CA HIS A 595 -16.63 0.88 -14.98
C HIS A 595 -16.19 0.00 -13.81
N GLY A 596 -15.98 -1.30 -14.05
CA GLY A 596 -15.29 -2.14 -13.06
C GLY A 596 -13.87 -1.64 -12.81
N ILE A 597 -13.13 -1.40 -13.89
CA ILE A 597 -11.79 -0.80 -13.87
C ILE A 597 -11.78 0.35 -14.89
N TYR A 598 -11.42 1.55 -14.42
CA TYR A 598 -11.25 2.75 -15.23
C TYR A 598 -9.80 3.26 -15.18
N ASP A 599 -8.93 2.57 -15.92
CA ASP A 599 -7.57 3.00 -16.25
C ASP A 599 -7.57 3.79 -17.58
N LYS A 600 -7.30 5.09 -17.51
CA LYS A 600 -7.19 5.93 -18.72
C LYS A 600 -5.80 5.93 -19.33
N GLN A 601 -4.78 5.56 -18.56
CA GLN A 601 -3.37 5.63 -18.97
C GLN A 601 -2.85 4.29 -19.48
N PHE A 602 -3.54 3.19 -19.18
CA PHE A 602 -3.18 1.84 -19.63
C PHE A 602 -1.74 1.50 -19.24
N TYR A 603 -1.40 1.72 -17.97
CA TYR A 603 -0.04 1.47 -17.51
C TYR A 603 0.24 -0.03 -17.59
N GLU A 604 1.23 -0.41 -18.38
CA GLU A 604 1.46 -1.81 -18.76
C GLU A 604 2.00 -2.68 -17.61
N GLY A 605 2.55 -2.06 -16.56
CA GLY A 605 2.91 -2.77 -15.34
C GLY A 605 1.71 -3.19 -14.49
N SER A 606 0.50 -2.69 -14.78
CA SER A 606 -0.72 -3.11 -14.10
C SER A 606 -1.20 -4.47 -14.60
N VAL A 607 -1.61 -5.33 -13.67
CA VAL A 607 -2.03 -6.71 -13.91
C VAL A 607 -3.45 -6.89 -13.40
N PHE A 608 -4.28 -7.55 -14.20
CA PHE A 608 -5.69 -7.83 -13.88
C PHE A 608 -5.96 -9.31 -14.16
N LYS A 609 -6.35 -10.09 -13.15
CA LYS A 609 -6.57 -11.53 -13.27
C LYS A 609 -7.82 -11.99 -12.55
N ASN A 610 -8.62 -12.80 -13.20
CA ASN A 610 -9.74 -13.55 -12.64
C ASN A 610 -10.72 -12.67 -11.85
N ASN A 611 -11.03 -11.46 -12.33
CA ASN A 611 -11.96 -10.57 -11.64
C ASN A 611 -13.38 -10.79 -12.18
N VAL A 612 -14.38 -10.89 -11.31
CA VAL A 612 -15.80 -10.79 -11.69
C VAL A 612 -16.10 -9.32 -11.89
N ILE A 613 -16.38 -8.90 -13.12
CA ILE A 613 -16.72 -7.50 -13.42
C ILE A 613 -18.06 -7.46 -14.14
N TYR A 614 -19.01 -6.72 -13.59
CA TYR A 614 -20.34 -6.60 -14.17
C TYR A 614 -20.93 -5.21 -14.01
N ASN A 615 -21.58 -4.70 -15.07
CA ASN A 615 -22.42 -3.51 -14.98
C ASN A 615 -23.89 -3.89 -15.16
N MET A 616 -24.69 -3.70 -14.12
CA MET A 616 -26.12 -4.06 -14.12
C MET A 616 -26.93 -3.30 -15.16
N SER A 617 -26.57 -2.05 -15.45
CA SER A 617 -27.30 -1.25 -16.44
C SER A 617 -27.01 -1.69 -17.87
N TYR A 618 -25.86 -2.33 -18.12
CA TYR A 618 -25.51 -2.88 -19.43
C TYR A 618 -25.82 -4.37 -19.56
N GLY A 619 -25.93 -5.09 -18.44
CA GLY A 619 -26.07 -6.56 -18.45
C GLY A 619 -24.80 -7.28 -18.92
N ALA A 620 -23.63 -6.67 -18.73
CA ALA A 620 -22.35 -7.15 -19.23
C ALA A 620 -21.17 -6.47 -18.49
N PRO A 621 -19.94 -7.00 -18.62
CA PRO A 621 -18.74 -6.32 -18.15
C PRO A 621 -18.55 -4.96 -18.83
N TYR A 622 -18.06 -3.96 -18.09
CA TYR A 622 -17.75 -2.64 -18.63
C TYR A 622 -16.48 -2.10 -18.00
N VAL A 623 -15.42 -1.97 -18.80
CA VAL A 623 -14.09 -1.53 -18.34
C VAL A 623 -13.44 -0.61 -19.36
N GLN A 624 -12.49 0.17 -18.89
CA GLN A 624 -11.47 0.81 -19.72
C GLN A 624 -10.12 0.46 -19.06
N ALA A 625 -9.47 -0.59 -19.55
CA ALA A 625 -8.21 -1.11 -19.04
C ALA A 625 -7.51 -1.95 -20.12
N THR A 626 -6.25 -2.32 -19.88
CA THR A 626 -5.57 -3.31 -20.71
C THR A 626 -6.14 -4.69 -20.42
N ILE A 627 -6.88 -5.24 -21.37
CA ILE A 627 -7.45 -6.59 -21.27
C ILE A 627 -6.41 -7.58 -21.77
N GLY A 628 -5.98 -8.49 -20.89
CA GLY A 628 -5.08 -9.59 -21.20
C GLY A 628 -5.73 -10.95 -20.97
N ASP A 629 -4.91 -12.00 -21.01
CA ASP A 629 -5.35 -13.35 -20.69
C ASP A 629 -5.83 -13.44 -19.24
N ASP A 630 -6.83 -14.30 -19.01
CA ASP A 630 -7.45 -14.52 -17.71
C ASP A 630 -7.97 -13.24 -17.02
N PHE A 631 -8.21 -12.14 -17.75
CA PHE A 631 -8.65 -10.87 -17.15
C PHE A 631 -9.96 -11.01 -16.36
N TYR A 632 -10.95 -11.66 -16.98
CA TYR A 632 -12.29 -11.87 -16.42
C TYR A 632 -12.40 -13.25 -15.80
N HIS A 633 -13.06 -13.32 -14.64
CA HIS A 633 -13.66 -14.54 -14.16
C HIS A 633 -14.88 -14.90 -15.04
N PRO A 634 -15.16 -16.18 -15.36
CA PRO A 634 -16.31 -16.60 -16.18
C PRO A 634 -17.68 -16.09 -15.72
N TRP A 635 -17.86 -15.84 -14.42
CA TRP A 635 -19.11 -15.28 -13.87
C TRP A 635 -19.38 -13.83 -14.31
N SER A 636 -18.40 -13.13 -14.89
CA SER A 636 -18.61 -11.80 -15.47
C SER A 636 -19.64 -11.78 -16.60
N GLU A 637 -19.99 -12.94 -17.16
CA GLU A 637 -21.00 -13.09 -18.22
C GLU A 637 -22.27 -13.83 -17.75
N GLN A 638 -22.40 -14.11 -16.44
CA GLN A 638 -23.49 -14.93 -15.90
C GLN A 638 -24.43 -14.11 -14.99
N ALA A 639 -25.48 -13.54 -15.58
CA ALA A 639 -26.44 -12.69 -14.85
C ALA A 639 -27.02 -13.36 -13.59
N ASP A 640 -27.36 -14.65 -13.64
CA ASP A 640 -27.90 -15.38 -12.48
C ASP A 640 -26.92 -15.42 -11.30
N LYS A 641 -25.62 -15.55 -11.58
CA LYS A 641 -24.56 -15.49 -10.56
C LYS A 641 -24.39 -14.09 -9.99
N ILE A 642 -24.53 -13.06 -10.83
CA ILE A 642 -24.49 -11.68 -10.38
C ILE A 642 -25.69 -11.37 -9.46
N ASP A 643 -26.87 -11.87 -9.77
CA ASP A 643 -28.05 -11.71 -8.92
C ASP A 643 -27.88 -12.44 -7.58
N GLU A 644 -27.27 -13.63 -7.56
CA GLU A 644 -26.88 -14.33 -6.33
C GLU A 644 -25.95 -13.48 -5.46
N ILE A 645 -24.92 -12.88 -6.06
CA ILE A 645 -23.95 -12.01 -5.37
C ILE A 645 -24.63 -10.75 -4.80
N ILE A 646 -25.47 -10.06 -5.56
CA ILE A 646 -26.08 -8.80 -5.10
C ILE A 646 -27.03 -9.03 -3.93
N ASN A 647 -27.61 -10.22 -3.85
CA ASN A 647 -28.50 -10.63 -2.76
C ASN A 647 -27.77 -11.38 -1.63
N SER A 648 -26.44 -11.51 -1.70
CA SER A 648 -25.66 -12.10 -0.61
C SER A 648 -25.47 -11.12 0.54
N ASP A 649 -25.06 -11.64 1.70
CA ASP A 649 -24.61 -10.83 2.82
C ASP A 649 -23.24 -10.16 2.52
N SER A 650 -22.62 -9.55 3.54
CA SER A 650 -21.35 -8.82 3.44
C SER A 650 -20.12 -9.66 3.04
N THR A 651 -20.30 -10.96 2.79
CA THR A 651 -19.23 -11.87 2.37
C THR A 651 -19.70 -12.73 1.20
N PHE A 652 -18.79 -12.96 0.26
CA PHE A 652 -19.04 -13.83 -0.88
C PHE A 652 -17.77 -14.64 -1.19
N SER A 653 -17.92 -15.95 -1.37
CA SER A 653 -16.81 -16.84 -1.72
C SER A 653 -16.77 -17.04 -3.23
N LEU A 654 -15.74 -16.51 -3.89
CA LEU A 654 -15.51 -16.71 -5.31
C LEU A 654 -14.98 -18.12 -5.55
N GLU A 655 -15.68 -18.94 -6.34
CA GLU A 655 -15.14 -20.22 -6.80
C GLU A 655 -13.88 -19.94 -7.63
N THR A 656 -12.73 -20.40 -7.17
CA THR A 656 -11.42 -19.98 -7.73
C THR A 656 -10.62 -21.21 -8.13
N ASP A 657 -10.19 -21.25 -9.40
CA ASP A 657 -9.23 -22.24 -9.89
C ASP A 657 -7.91 -22.13 -9.10
N ALA A 658 -7.27 -23.27 -8.82
CA ALA A 658 -6.01 -23.34 -8.07
C ALA A 658 -4.92 -22.38 -8.60
N ARG A 659 -4.90 -22.09 -9.90
CA ARG A 659 -3.95 -21.16 -10.54
C ARG A 659 -4.15 -19.70 -10.12
N PHE A 660 -5.32 -19.35 -9.61
CA PHE A 660 -5.65 -18.00 -9.16
C PHE A 660 -5.64 -17.87 -7.63
N ILE A 661 -5.33 -18.93 -6.89
CA ILE A 661 -5.10 -18.85 -5.44
C ILE A 661 -3.90 -17.93 -5.18
N ILE A 662 -4.07 -16.96 -4.28
CA ILE A 662 -3.03 -16.01 -3.88
C ILE A 662 -2.40 -16.55 -2.59
N PRO A 663 -1.15 -17.04 -2.61
CA PRO A 663 -0.56 -17.70 -1.46
C PRO A 663 -0.59 -16.81 -0.21
N ASN A 664 -1.13 -17.37 0.88
CA ASN A 664 -1.31 -16.72 2.18
C ASN A 664 -2.29 -15.52 2.23
N PHE A 665 -2.93 -15.15 1.12
CA PHE A 665 -3.99 -14.12 1.12
C PHE A 665 -5.37 -14.76 0.97
N SER A 666 -5.52 -15.68 0.01
CA SER A 666 -6.74 -16.47 -0.17
C SER A 666 -7.02 -17.34 1.06
N PRO A 667 -8.28 -17.42 1.53
CA PRO A 667 -8.64 -18.29 2.66
C PRO A 667 -8.32 -19.77 2.41
N SER A 668 -7.90 -20.49 3.47
CA SER A 668 -7.53 -21.91 3.40
C SER A 668 -8.66 -22.83 2.88
N ASN A 669 -9.91 -22.43 3.04
CA ASN A 669 -11.08 -23.18 2.57
C ASN A 669 -11.23 -23.18 1.03
N GLN A 670 -10.43 -22.40 0.30
CA GLN A 670 -10.37 -22.39 -1.16
C GLN A 670 -9.22 -23.23 -1.74
N VAL A 671 -8.42 -23.89 -0.88
CA VAL A 671 -7.42 -24.86 -1.33
C VAL A 671 -8.11 -26.22 -1.41
N PRO A 672 -8.40 -26.77 -2.62
CA PRO A 672 -8.90 -28.13 -2.70
C PRO A 672 -7.90 -29.10 -2.05
N GLU A 673 -8.42 -30.03 -1.26
CA GLU A 673 -7.73 -30.96 -0.36
C GLU A 673 -6.79 -31.98 -1.05
N SER A 674 -6.35 -31.70 -2.28
CA SER A 674 -5.42 -32.54 -3.04
C SER A 674 -4.54 -31.72 -3.99
N ALA A 675 -3.86 -30.68 -3.49
CA ALA A 675 -2.74 -30.07 -4.21
C ALA A 675 -1.43 -30.74 -3.78
N ASN A 676 -1.28 -32.03 -4.10
CA ASN A 676 0.06 -32.59 -4.26
C ASN A 676 0.71 -31.81 -5.39
N TYR A 677 1.67 -30.94 -5.07
CA TYR A 677 2.51 -30.29 -6.06
C TYR A 677 3.36 -31.34 -6.77
N SER A 678 2.78 -32.00 -7.78
CA SER A 678 3.55 -32.63 -8.84
C SER A 678 3.94 -31.53 -9.80
N TYR A 679 5.21 -31.12 -9.74
CA TYR A 679 5.85 -30.50 -10.89
C TYR A 679 5.56 -31.39 -12.11
N PRO A 680 5.10 -30.85 -13.25
CA PRO A 680 5.10 -31.64 -14.47
C PRO A 680 6.56 -31.97 -14.76
N SER A 681 6.95 -33.21 -14.45
CA SER A 681 8.15 -33.81 -15.00
C SER A 681 8.06 -33.69 -16.51
N SER A 682 9.18 -33.32 -17.12
CA SER A 682 9.38 -33.32 -18.57
C SER A 682 8.85 -34.62 -19.19
N GLU A 683 7.64 -34.59 -19.73
CA GLU A 683 7.20 -35.56 -20.70
C GLU A 683 7.19 -34.89 -22.07
N SER A 684 7.83 -35.59 -22.99
CA SER A 684 8.11 -35.25 -24.37
C SER A 684 6.97 -34.48 -25.04
N VAL A 685 7.32 -33.33 -25.61
CA VAL A 685 6.52 -32.66 -26.64
C VAL A 685 6.37 -33.64 -27.80
N GLU A 686 5.22 -34.31 -27.91
CA GLU A 686 4.79 -34.85 -29.19
C GLU A 686 4.45 -33.65 -30.09
N LEU A 687 5.36 -33.39 -31.02
CA LEU A 687 5.11 -32.48 -32.14
C LEU A 687 3.87 -32.99 -32.89
N ILE A 688 2.80 -32.22 -32.86
CA ILE A 688 1.62 -32.45 -33.70
C ILE A 688 2.05 -32.34 -35.16
N ASN A 689 2.13 -33.48 -35.84
CA ASN A 689 2.38 -33.55 -37.27
C ASN A 689 1.06 -33.30 -38.02
N PHE A 690 0.92 -32.10 -38.59
CA PHE A 690 -0.28 -31.69 -39.33
C PHE A 690 -0.46 -32.39 -40.70
N ASN A 691 0.38 -33.37 -41.05
CA ASN A 691 0.31 -34.06 -42.34
C ASN A 691 -0.63 -35.29 -42.40
N ASP A 692 -1.21 -35.74 -41.28
CA ASP A 692 -2.02 -36.98 -41.26
C ASP A 692 -3.53 -36.77 -40.99
N LYS A 693 -4.05 -35.54 -41.01
CA LYS A 693 -5.50 -35.29 -41.01
C LYS A 693 -5.88 -34.18 -41.96
N ALA A 694 -6.63 -34.51 -43.01
CA ALA A 694 -7.23 -33.53 -43.90
C ALA A 694 -8.23 -32.65 -43.13
N ILE A 695 -7.86 -31.40 -42.90
CA ILE A 695 -8.75 -30.38 -42.33
C ILE A 695 -9.68 -29.92 -43.45
N THR A 696 -10.98 -30.23 -43.32
CA THR A 696 -12.02 -29.69 -44.22
C THR A 696 -12.56 -28.35 -43.69
N SER A 697 -13.01 -27.47 -44.58
CA SER A 697 -13.51 -26.13 -44.20
C SER A 697 -14.77 -26.19 -43.34
N PHE A 698 -14.99 -25.10 -42.60
CA PHE A 698 -16.03 -24.91 -41.60
C PHE A 698 -17.46 -25.15 -42.10
N ASP A 699 -17.70 -25.12 -43.41
CA ASP A 699 -19.02 -25.29 -44.03
C ASP A 699 -19.50 -26.75 -44.11
N ALA A 700 -18.66 -27.74 -43.80
CA ALA A 700 -18.98 -29.16 -43.97
C ALA A 700 -19.53 -29.88 -42.72
N GLN A 701 -19.65 -29.21 -41.57
CA GLN A 701 -20.00 -29.86 -40.29
C GLN A 701 -21.51 -30.03 -40.00
N ASN A 702 -22.39 -29.75 -40.97
CA ASN A 702 -23.86 -29.84 -40.77
C ASN A 702 -24.54 -31.08 -41.41
N LYS A 703 -23.82 -32.18 -41.67
CA LYS A 703 -24.40 -33.31 -42.43
C LYS A 703 -24.91 -34.51 -41.64
N ASN A 704 -24.67 -34.60 -40.32
CA ASN A 704 -24.96 -35.83 -39.56
C ASN A 704 -25.91 -35.68 -38.34
N ASN A 705 -26.66 -34.58 -38.23
CA ASN A 705 -27.91 -34.46 -37.46
C ASN A 705 -28.06 -35.27 -36.13
N ASN A 706 -27.02 -35.33 -35.30
CA ASN A 706 -27.06 -36.05 -34.02
C ASN A 706 -27.15 -35.08 -32.84
N TYR A 707 -28.33 -34.47 -32.66
CA TYR A 707 -28.72 -33.85 -31.40
C TYR A 707 -30.16 -34.29 -31.07
N GLU A 708 -30.33 -35.09 -30.03
CA GLU A 708 -31.64 -35.40 -29.47
C GLU A 708 -32.12 -34.25 -28.58
N VAL A 709 -33.29 -33.70 -28.92
CA VAL A 709 -34.02 -32.73 -28.12
C VAL A 709 -35.00 -33.49 -27.22
N ILE A 710 -34.80 -33.43 -25.91
CA ILE A 710 -35.79 -33.95 -24.94
C ILE A 710 -36.84 -32.85 -24.68
N GLN A 711 -38.00 -32.97 -25.33
CA GLN A 711 -39.22 -32.31 -24.89
C GLN A 711 -39.98 -33.22 -23.91
N SER A 712 -40.31 -32.72 -22.73
CA SER A 712 -41.42 -33.26 -21.94
C SER A 712 -42.38 -32.15 -21.55
N LYS A 713 -43.66 -32.51 -21.51
CA LYS A 713 -44.83 -31.69 -21.81
C LYS A 713 -45.34 -30.96 -20.57
N SER A 714 -45.76 -29.72 -20.75
CA SER A 714 -46.81 -29.10 -19.93
C SER A 714 -48.18 -29.67 -20.33
N PRO A 715 -49.14 -29.71 -19.39
CA PRO A 715 -50.42 -29.11 -19.70
C PRO A 715 -50.87 -28.08 -18.66
N LEU A 716 -51.36 -26.97 -19.21
CA LEU A 716 -52.15 -25.91 -18.60
C LEU A 716 -53.23 -26.40 -17.62
N SER A 717 -53.42 -25.64 -16.53
CA SER A 717 -54.77 -25.23 -16.12
C SER A 717 -54.73 -23.89 -15.37
N LYS A 718 -55.54 -22.94 -15.85
CA LYS A 718 -55.97 -21.73 -15.13
C LYS A 718 -56.76 -22.12 -13.87
N ALA A 719 -56.56 -21.41 -12.76
CA ALA A 719 -57.60 -20.71 -11.98
C ALA A 719 -57.09 -20.31 -10.58
N ARG A 720 -57.15 -19.00 -10.31
CA ARG A 720 -56.87 -18.24 -9.08
C ARG A 720 -55.42 -18.02 -8.70
#